data_AF-A0A8G1RKM7-F1
#
_entry.id   AF-A0A8G1RKM7-F1
#
_cell.length_a   1.000
_cell.length_b   1.000
_cell.length_c   1.000
_cell.angle_alpha   90.00
_cell.angle_beta   90.00
_cell.angle_gamma   90.00
#
_symmetry.space_group_name_H-M   'P 1'
#
loop_
_entity.id
_entity.type
_entity.pdbx_description
1 polymer ?
#
loop_
_entity_poly.entity_id
_entity_poly.type
_entity_poly.pdbx_seq_one_letter_code
_entity_poly.pdbx_strand_id
1 'polypeptide(L)'
;MADPISITSLIIDVGDLIHRLLTYAKKGRDASSDIRRLTEELFGLKGILEHLNSQFESSSPPETEKLASAAPEPLKSTLDKASESVQFLLQDLEEPASRLRRLKQKLEWPFTQEQFTTHLTRLERVKSWLILLLTSDNLAFQRDLHGKITRLARSLEVDLKIRDDEKTRAAHNELLRWLAPVSPFSIHQQVSRDRVDHTGKWFVHTFKDWIMSDVVDRNILCLLGKSGIGKTTLFAHAVDQLAAISVKDPSIVFAYFYCRFSDANFQNPANILGSLVAQISESVPSILDNIRPFFEATEPHLHRQPIDMSAVAAAIINCTPNGRRAILLIDAINESASYEELIRSLLNISELTPNLRIFVTGTNDMIPESHARIIHMSSGIIRDDIDTFVRFRLQHDSTLRNLSSRLQAQVWEALMEGADGSFRWTQLSLENLASLRTAKSIREALRTLLKTLGEVYIHMLEQISPSDMELSRNTLFWLSFSKRLLTLSELSEVVVLEEACTVLDEDTKLISPRILLHICQGLITEDEFGRVKLSHSSVKEFLTSHRIRTSSVRYFGLDPATADQTMTRLCLTYLCLDDFRSGYAWSFDEVAAREHEHPFLSYAGAFWATHGGACDFDVDGDRQLVNKLFDSRCLPRQGNYGVWVQTLIPEAENQVIETTHPLYYAASFGLVPVVKALLASVPGLDVDAPGGRYGSTPLFVACWRGHYEAAGLLLEAGADPYLPDSGAGVTIFSLPHSAQFAQLLATVLSRRKQGTGRHLTAAPHADNVMPSAGAPPARGGLASHTFQGMNGTQEAADAPNGDDTNESADSAEQQQLAINALVVVPSTIDPTVEGFEQQIRQLFPRLDPPALVHRFAREQLRRYDRLVALQRAHSAAIRNRSCPSGPYCSAVTSARGIASRASGGPSFTAQFECPTCFQVKQFQRAVDWPKHVADDLQPFTCTFPVCEYQPSFKSKHEWVRHETQSHWQPESWVCSYDNCDYQCFRRDLFVQHLFRKHKTPNPRVEEVQATTATQRDPDSQWDMNVPNLWELVEQCHHQSDTFSQQGSCRFCGKNFDKLKSLMVHVSRHLEQLALPVLGLAKQYAGGVDGVASLHPTDTHHGRTCQ
;
A
#
# COMPACT_ATOMS: atom_id res chain seq x y z
N MET A 1 -3.27 -81.04 12.73
CA MET A 1 -3.17 -79.66 12.20
C MET A 1 -1.72 -79.45 11.84
N ALA A 2 -1.42 -79.03 10.62
CA ALA A 2 -0.05 -78.72 10.19
C ALA A 2 0.23 -77.24 10.41
N ASP A 3 1.47 -76.90 10.78
CA ASP A 3 1.89 -75.50 10.93
C ASP A 3 1.90 -74.78 9.57
N PRO A 4 1.59 -73.46 9.54
CA PRO A 4 1.63 -72.68 8.31
C PRO A 4 3.07 -72.54 7.80
N ILE A 5 3.29 -72.92 6.54
CA ILE A 5 4.61 -72.92 5.91
C ILE A 5 5.14 -71.48 5.77
N SER A 6 6.35 -71.24 6.29
CA SER A 6 7.05 -69.97 6.07
C SER A 6 7.62 -69.90 4.65
N ILE A 7 7.51 -68.74 3.99
CA ILE A 7 8.13 -68.50 2.66
C ILE A 7 9.63 -68.81 2.69
N THR A 8 10.30 -68.47 3.78
CA THR A 8 11.73 -68.76 4.00
C THR A 8 12.02 -70.26 4.03
N SER A 9 11.12 -71.06 4.63
CA SER A 9 11.23 -72.54 4.62
C SER A 9 11.12 -73.09 3.21
N LEU A 10 10.18 -72.58 2.41
CA LEU A 10 10.00 -73.02 1.03
C LEU A 10 11.19 -72.63 0.13
N ILE A 11 11.81 -71.47 0.35
CA ILE A 11 13.06 -71.07 -0.34
C ILE A 11 14.19 -72.05 -0.03
N ILE A 12 14.29 -72.52 1.22
CA ILE A 12 15.26 -73.52 1.64
C ILE A 12 14.96 -74.88 0.98
N ASP A 13 13.72 -75.36 1.03
CA ASP A 13 13.30 -76.63 0.41
C ASP A 13 13.60 -76.66 -1.11
N VAL A 14 13.33 -75.55 -1.82
CA VAL A 14 13.66 -75.39 -3.25
C VAL A 14 15.17 -75.40 -3.48
N GLY A 15 15.95 -74.74 -2.61
CA GLY A 15 17.42 -74.75 -2.67
C GLY A 15 18.01 -76.15 -2.49
N ASP A 16 17.51 -76.89 -1.50
CA ASP A 16 17.90 -78.28 -1.22
C ASP A 16 17.54 -79.21 -2.38
N LEU A 17 16.36 -79.04 -2.99
CA LEU A 17 15.92 -79.79 -4.16
C LEU A 17 16.84 -79.56 -5.36
N ILE A 18 17.17 -78.29 -5.65
CA ILE A 18 18.15 -77.92 -6.69
C ILE A 18 19.52 -78.55 -6.40
N HIS A 19 19.99 -78.51 -5.14
CA HIS A 19 21.28 -79.10 -4.78
C HIS A 19 21.30 -80.64 -4.95
N ARG A 20 20.22 -81.34 -4.59
CA ARG A 20 20.06 -82.79 -4.83
C ARG A 20 20.07 -83.11 -6.33
N LEU A 21 19.34 -82.34 -7.15
CA LEU A 21 19.30 -82.49 -8.61
C LEU A 21 20.68 -82.26 -9.27
N LEU A 22 21.40 -81.20 -8.90
CA LEU A 22 22.75 -80.93 -9.39
C LEU A 22 23.76 -82.00 -8.94
N THR A 23 23.60 -82.55 -7.73
CA THR A 23 24.41 -83.67 -7.24
C THR A 23 24.12 -84.97 -8.01
N TYR A 24 22.88 -85.17 -8.46
CA TYR A 24 22.52 -86.28 -9.34
C TYR A 24 23.14 -86.08 -10.73
N ALA A 25 23.04 -84.88 -11.32
CA ALA A 25 23.66 -84.56 -12.62
C ALA A 25 25.18 -84.78 -12.64
N LYS A 26 25.89 -84.37 -11.58
CA LYS A 26 27.34 -84.60 -11.43
C LYS A 26 27.76 -86.07 -11.40
N LYS A 27 26.83 -87.01 -11.15
CA LYS A 27 27.08 -88.46 -11.22
C LYS A 27 26.99 -89.03 -12.65
N GLY A 28 26.78 -88.17 -13.66
CA GLY A 28 27.06 -88.41 -15.08
C GLY A 28 26.16 -89.44 -15.77
N ARG A 29 24.84 -89.18 -15.88
CA ARG A 29 23.86 -90.13 -16.43
C ARG A 29 22.77 -89.46 -17.27
N ASP A 30 22.09 -90.24 -18.11
CA ASP A 30 21.34 -89.85 -19.32
C ASP A 30 20.06 -89.01 -19.15
N ALA A 31 19.83 -88.36 -18.00
CA ALA A 31 18.66 -87.50 -17.74
C ALA A 31 18.99 -85.98 -17.73
N SER A 32 20.07 -85.55 -18.40
CA SER A 32 20.59 -84.19 -18.27
C SER A 32 19.65 -83.09 -18.78
N SER A 33 18.80 -83.38 -19.78
CA SER A 33 17.76 -82.46 -20.27
C SER A 33 16.69 -82.18 -19.20
N ASP A 34 16.25 -83.24 -18.54
CA ASP A 34 15.10 -83.22 -17.63
C ASP A 34 15.52 -82.57 -16.32
N ILE A 35 16.72 -82.89 -15.83
CA ILE A 35 17.35 -82.20 -14.70
C ILE A 35 17.51 -80.70 -15.00
N ARG A 36 17.97 -80.32 -16.21
CA ARG A 36 18.16 -78.91 -16.56
C ARG A 36 16.84 -78.14 -16.54
N ARG A 37 15.79 -78.67 -17.19
CA ARG A 37 14.46 -78.01 -17.25
C ARG A 37 13.82 -77.86 -15.88
N LEU A 38 13.90 -78.90 -15.04
CA LEU A 38 13.38 -78.83 -13.67
C LEU A 38 14.18 -77.84 -12.80
N THR A 39 15.49 -77.78 -13.00
CA THR A 39 16.37 -76.82 -12.30
C THR A 39 16.11 -75.37 -12.77
N GLU A 40 15.88 -75.13 -14.05
CA GLU A 40 15.46 -73.82 -14.61
C GLU A 40 14.12 -73.36 -13.98
N GLU A 41 13.12 -74.23 -13.90
CA GLU A 41 11.83 -73.91 -13.27
C GLU A 41 11.94 -73.66 -11.76
N LEU A 42 12.74 -74.46 -11.05
CA LEU A 42 12.96 -74.29 -9.61
C LEU A 42 13.77 -73.01 -9.30
N PHE A 43 14.76 -72.64 -10.10
CA PHE A 43 15.44 -71.34 -9.96
C PHE A 43 14.48 -70.17 -10.21
N GLY A 44 13.61 -70.28 -11.22
CA GLY A 44 12.56 -69.29 -11.48
C GLY A 44 11.60 -69.13 -10.30
N LEU A 45 11.14 -70.24 -9.72
CA LEU A 45 10.31 -70.23 -8.52
C LEU A 45 11.05 -69.63 -7.32
N LYS A 46 12.31 -70.01 -7.09
CA LYS A 46 13.15 -69.48 -5.99
C LYS A 46 13.29 -67.97 -6.06
N GLY A 47 13.59 -67.41 -7.23
CA GLY A 47 13.70 -65.95 -7.41
C GLY A 47 12.40 -65.19 -7.14
N ILE A 48 11.24 -65.77 -7.50
CA ILE A 48 9.92 -65.18 -7.18
C ILE A 48 9.64 -65.23 -5.68
N LEU A 49 9.96 -66.34 -5.01
CA LEU A 49 9.80 -66.49 -3.56
C LEU A 49 10.74 -65.56 -2.78
N GLU A 50 11.99 -65.40 -3.21
CA GLU A 50 12.94 -64.44 -2.63
C GLU A 50 12.47 -63.00 -2.80
N HIS A 51 11.93 -62.65 -3.97
CA HIS A 51 11.33 -61.34 -4.20
C HIS A 51 10.13 -61.08 -3.27
N LEU A 52 9.20 -62.05 -3.17
CA LEU A 52 8.06 -61.99 -2.24
C LEU A 52 8.54 -61.82 -0.79
N ASN A 53 9.50 -62.63 -0.34
CA ASN A 53 10.07 -62.55 1.01
C ASN A 53 10.65 -61.15 1.29
N SER A 54 11.41 -60.58 0.35
CA SER A 54 11.98 -59.23 0.49
C SER A 54 10.92 -58.12 0.57
N GLN A 55 9.80 -58.23 -0.16
CA GLN A 55 8.72 -57.26 -0.04
C GLN A 55 8.06 -57.33 1.34
N PHE A 56 7.76 -58.52 1.85
CA PHE A 56 7.19 -58.67 3.19
C PHE A 56 8.16 -58.20 4.29
N GLU A 57 9.45 -58.53 4.21
CA GLU A 57 10.49 -58.03 5.14
C GLU A 57 10.62 -56.51 5.14
N SER A 58 10.43 -55.85 3.99
CA SER A 58 10.49 -54.37 3.89
C SER A 58 9.29 -53.65 4.54
N SER A 59 8.24 -54.39 4.92
CA SER A 59 6.91 -53.81 5.22
C SER A 59 6.49 -53.84 6.70
N SER A 60 7.30 -54.37 7.63
CA SER A 60 6.97 -54.40 9.07
C SER A 60 8.21 -54.50 10.00
N PRO A 61 8.16 -53.94 11.23
CA PRO A 61 9.22 -54.05 12.24
C PRO A 61 9.27 -55.44 12.92
N PRO A 62 10.34 -55.77 13.69
CA PRO A 62 10.65 -57.16 14.05
C PRO A 62 9.85 -57.68 15.26
N GLU A 63 8.68 -58.26 15.00
CA GLU A 63 8.06 -59.25 15.88
C GLU A 63 8.05 -60.63 15.18
N THR A 64 8.75 -61.60 15.76
CA THR A 64 9.24 -62.80 15.06
C THR A 64 8.26 -63.97 14.96
N GLU A 65 6.95 -63.76 15.13
CA GLU A 65 5.95 -64.83 15.01
C GLU A 65 4.78 -64.50 14.06
N LYS A 66 4.66 -65.33 13.01
CA LYS A 66 3.51 -65.48 12.07
C LYS A 66 3.41 -64.53 10.87
N LEU A 67 4.52 -64.33 10.14
CA LEU A 67 4.50 -63.75 8.78
C LEU A 67 3.53 -64.47 7.80
N ALA A 68 3.24 -65.76 8.01
CA ALA A 68 2.41 -66.58 7.12
C ALA A 68 0.87 -66.39 7.28
N SER A 69 0.39 -65.60 8.26
CA SER A 69 -1.05 -65.38 8.48
C SER A 69 -1.64 -64.11 7.84
N ALA A 70 -0.80 -63.19 7.35
CA ALA A 70 -1.25 -61.92 6.77
C ALA A 70 -1.38 -61.92 5.24
N ALA A 71 -0.89 -62.97 4.56
CA ALA A 71 -0.95 -63.08 3.11
C ALA A 71 -2.40 -63.29 2.60
N PRO A 72 -2.81 -62.68 1.47
CA PRO A 72 -4.12 -62.93 0.87
C PRO A 72 -4.36 -64.43 0.60
N GLU A 73 -5.59 -64.91 0.86
CA GLU A 73 -6.03 -66.30 0.63
C GLU A 73 -5.53 -66.92 -0.70
N PRO A 74 -5.66 -66.25 -1.86
CA PRO A 74 -5.16 -66.79 -3.14
C PRO A 74 -3.64 -66.95 -3.19
N LEU A 75 -2.88 -66.04 -2.57
CA LEU A 75 -1.42 -66.13 -2.48
C LEU A 75 -1.02 -67.30 -1.58
N LYS A 76 -1.62 -67.39 -0.40
CA LYS A 76 -1.40 -68.49 0.55
C LYS A 76 -1.69 -69.86 -0.07
N SER A 77 -2.87 -70.01 -0.69
CA SER A 77 -3.27 -71.22 -1.42
C SER A 77 -2.35 -71.56 -2.61
N THR A 78 -1.58 -70.60 -3.13
CA THR A 78 -0.61 -70.84 -4.21
C THR A 78 0.76 -71.22 -3.64
N LEU A 79 1.17 -70.63 -2.51
CA LEU A 79 2.37 -71.01 -1.75
C LEU A 79 2.26 -72.42 -1.16
N ASP A 80 1.09 -72.80 -0.63
CA ASP A 80 0.85 -74.16 -0.12
C ASP A 80 1.03 -75.20 -1.25
N LYS A 81 0.44 -74.95 -2.43
CA LYS A 81 0.60 -75.80 -3.63
C LYS A 81 2.05 -75.83 -4.15
N ALA A 82 2.80 -74.74 -3.98
CA ALA A 82 4.22 -74.69 -4.29
C ALA A 82 5.01 -75.61 -3.36
N SER A 83 4.75 -75.53 -2.06
CA SER A 83 5.38 -76.38 -1.04
C SER A 83 5.05 -77.86 -1.23
N GLU A 84 3.77 -78.21 -1.43
CA GLU A 84 3.38 -79.59 -1.78
C GLU A 84 4.17 -80.10 -3.00
N SER A 85 4.23 -79.30 -4.08
CA SER A 85 4.92 -79.70 -5.32
C SER A 85 6.42 -79.91 -5.12
N VAL A 86 7.08 -79.09 -4.29
CA VAL A 86 8.50 -79.20 -3.95
C VAL A 86 8.76 -80.37 -3.00
N GLN A 87 7.90 -80.58 -2.01
CA GLN A 87 8.01 -81.69 -1.04
C GLN A 87 7.80 -83.05 -1.71
N PHE A 88 6.85 -83.18 -2.63
CA PHE A 88 6.70 -84.42 -3.43
C PHE A 88 7.97 -84.73 -4.24
N LEU A 89 8.54 -83.71 -4.91
CA LEU A 89 9.79 -83.88 -5.65
C LEU A 89 10.98 -84.24 -4.74
N LEU A 90 11.06 -83.67 -3.54
CA LEU A 90 12.08 -84.01 -2.54
C LEU A 90 11.93 -85.47 -2.07
N GLN A 91 10.71 -85.91 -1.78
CA GLN A 91 10.40 -87.28 -1.34
C GLN A 91 10.78 -88.33 -2.41
N ASP A 92 10.41 -88.11 -3.66
CA ASP A 92 10.72 -89.02 -4.77
C ASP A 92 12.24 -89.06 -5.09
N LEU A 93 13.01 -88.11 -4.59
CA LEU A 93 14.48 -88.03 -4.69
C LEU A 93 15.23 -88.53 -3.45
N GLU A 94 14.57 -89.07 -2.42
CA GLU A 94 15.25 -89.61 -1.23
C GLU A 94 15.86 -91.01 -1.43
N GLU A 95 17.02 -91.29 -0.81
CA GLU A 95 17.63 -92.63 -0.90
C GLU A 95 16.85 -93.66 -0.07
N PRO A 96 16.38 -94.79 -0.65
CA PRO A 96 15.64 -95.80 0.11
C PRO A 96 16.52 -96.46 1.17
N ALA A 97 15.93 -96.86 2.31
CA ALA A 97 16.67 -97.41 3.45
C ALA A 97 17.45 -98.72 3.16
N SER A 98 17.06 -99.51 2.14
CA SER A 98 17.60 -100.86 1.91
C SER A 98 18.73 -100.92 0.86
N ARG A 99 19.86 -101.54 1.23
CA ARG A 99 21.12 -101.57 0.43
C ARG A 99 20.97 -102.09 -1.01
N LEU A 100 20.13 -103.10 -1.24
CA LEU A 100 19.90 -103.67 -2.57
C LEU A 100 19.08 -102.73 -3.47
N ARG A 101 18.10 -101.99 -2.91
CA ARG A 101 17.33 -100.99 -3.66
C ARG A 101 18.17 -99.74 -3.95
N ARG A 102 19.05 -99.33 -3.03
CA ARG A 102 20.05 -98.26 -3.26
C ARG A 102 20.97 -98.53 -4.45
N LEU A 103 21.30 -99.77 -4.78
CA LEU A 103 22.12 -100.08 -5.96
C LEU A 103 21.33 -99.96 -7.27
N LYS A 104 20.06 -100.41 -7.28
CA LYS A 104 19.22 -100.32 -8.48
C LYS A 104 18.75 -98.89 -8.77
N GLN A 105 18.35 -98.13 -7.75
CA GLN A 105 17.95 -96.72 -7.89
C GLN A 105 19.16 -95.77 -8.07
N LYS A 106 20.40 -96.25 -7.84
CA LYS A 106 21.63 -95.57 -8.29
C LYS A 106 21.93 -95.75 -9.78
N LEU A 107 21.11 -96.51 -10.53
CA LEU A 107 21.34 -96.81 -11.94
C LEU A 107 20.33 -96.18 -12.91
N GLU A 108 19.12 -95.82 -12.47
CA GLU A 108 18.06 -95.27 -13.32
C GLU A 108 17.51 -93.94 -12.74
N TRP A 109 16.98 -93.07 -13.62
CA TRP A 109 16.30 -91.82 -13.25
C TRP A 109 15.00 -92.16 -12.48
N PRO A 110 14.71 -91.54 -11.32
CA PRO A 110 13.63 -91.99 -10.43
C PRO A 110 12.22 -91.67 -10.96
N PHE A 111 12.07 -90.74 -11.91
CA PHE A 111 10.79 -90.36 -12.49
C PHE A 111 10.57 -91.01 -13.86
N THR A 112 9.35 -91.49 -14.13
CA THR A 112 8.91 -91.74 -15.51
C THR A 112 8.70 -90.41 -16.25
N GLN A 113 8.74 -90.42 -17.59
CA GLN A 113 8.47 -89.23 -18.42
C GLN A 113 7.09 -88.60 -18.13
N GLU A 114 6.06 -89.43 -17.86
CA GLU A 114 4.71 -88.96 -17.52
C GLU A 114 4.67 -88.28 -16.13
N GLN A 115 5.34 -88.84 -15.13
CA GLN A 115 5.50 -88.19 -13.83
C GLN A 115 6.29 -86.89 -13.96
N PHE A 116 7.45 -86.93 -14.63
CA PHE A 116 8.33 -85.76 -14.80
C PHE A 116 7.59 -84.57 -15.45
N THR A 117 6.90 -84.80 -16.57
CA THR A 117 6.08 -83.77 -17.22
C THR A 117 4.95 -83.26 -16.32
N THR A 118 4.29 -84.15 -15.57
CA THR A 118 3.25 -83.76 -14.59
C THR A 118 3.79 -82.83 -13.51
N HIS A 119 4.96 -83.13 -12.92
CA HIS A 119 5.58 -82.27 -11.91
C HIS A 119 6.08 -80.94 -12.51
N LEU A 120 6.69 -80.97 -13.70
CA LEU A 120 7.16 -79.78 -14.39
C LEU A 120 6.01 -78.81 -14.69
N THR A 121 4.91 -79.30 -15.27
CA THR A 121 3.72 -78.47 -15.55
C THR A 121 3.01 -77.97 -14.29
N ARG A 122 3.11 -78.68 -13.14
CA ARG A 122 2.64 -78.15 -11.85
C ARG A 122 3.48 -76.95 -11.39
N LEU A 123 4.81 -77.06 -11.45
CA LEU A 123 5.72 -75.95 -11.11
C LEU A 123 5.54 -74.75 -12.04
N GLU A 124 5.52 -74.97 -13.37
CA GLU A 124 5.29 -73.92 -14.38
C GLU A 124 3.99 -73.14 -14.11
N ARG A 125 2.90 -73.85 -13.77
CA ARG A 125 1.62 -73.24 -13.40
C ARG A 125 1.73 -72.42 -12.14
N VAL A 126 2.22 -73.00 -11.04
CA VAL A 126 2.39 -72.30 -9.76
C VAL A 126 3.21 -71.02 -9.93
N LYS A 127 4.32 -71.10 -10.67
CA LYS A 127 5.19 -69.97 -11.04
C LYS A 127 4.39 -68.87 -11.77
N SER A 128 3.60 -69.26 -12.77
CA SER A 128 2.77 -68.32 -13.55
C SER A 128 1.67 -67.65 -12.72
N TRP A 129 1.04 -68.38 -11.79
CA TRP A 129 0.04 -67.82 -10.88
C TRP A 129 0.64 -66.80 -9.91
N LEU A 130 1.83 -67.06 -9.35
CA LEU A 130 2.54 -66.09 -8.50
C LEU A 130 2.91 -64.81 -9.26
N ILE A 131 3.36 -64.92 -10.52
CA ILE A 131 3.64 -63.76 -11.39
C ILE A 131 2.37 -62.94 -11.64
N LEU A 132 1.24 -63.59 -11.99
CA LEU A 132 -0.02 -62.90 -12.25
C LEU A 132 -0.51 -62.10 -11.02
N LEU A 133 -0.45 -62.71 -9.83
CA LEU A 133 -0.79 -62.04 -8.57
C LEU A 133 0.08 -60.79 -8.35
N LEU A 134 1.41 -60.90 -8.50
CA LEU A 134 2.35 -59.78 -8.39
C LEU A 134 2.08 -58.65 -9.42
N THR A 135 1.62 -58.97 -10.63
CA THR A 135 1.32 -57.95 -11.65
C THR A 135 -0.01 -57.22 -11.46
N SER A 136 -0.98 -57.82 -10.77
CA SER A 136 -2.32 -57.26 -10.60
C SER A 136 -2.32 -55.95 -9.79
N ASP A 137 -1.60 -55.93 -8.67
CA ASP A 137 -1.60 -54.78 -7.74
C ASP A 137 -0.93 -53.54 -8.34
N ASN A 138 0.04 -53.74 -9.23
CA ASN A 138 0.76 -52.66 -9.91
C ASN A 138 -0.17 -51.83 -10.83
N LEU A 139 -1.19 -52.46 -11.44
CA LEU A 139 -2.19 -51.77 -12.27
C LEU A 139 -3.17 -50.92 -11.46
N ALA A 140 -3.42 -51.25 -10.18
CA ALA A 140 -4.26 -50.43 -9.30
C ALA A 140 -3.52 -49.13 -8.93
N PHE A 141 -2.24 -49.23 -8.56
CA PHE A 141 -1.39 -48.09 -8.25
C PHE A 141 -1.24 -47.13 -9.45
N GLN A 142 -1.00 -47.65 -10.67
CA GLN A 142 -0.90 -46.82 -11.87
C GLN A 142 -2.18 -46.02 -12.18
N ARG A 143 -3.37 -46.58 -11.92
CA ARG A 143 -4.64 -45.86 -12.13
C ARG A 143 -4.83 -44.72 -11.13
N ASP A 144 -4.51 -44.93 -9.86
CA ASP A 144 -4.57 -43.86 -8.85
C ASP A 144 -3.56 -42.74 -9.15
N LEU A 145 -2.34 -43.09 -9.53
CA LEU A 145 -1.30 -42.13 -9.95
C LEU A 145 -1.79 -41.27 -11.13
N HIS A 146 -2.35 -41.89 -12.18
CA HIS A 146 -2.90 -41.17 -13.33
C HIS A 146 -4.09 -40.27 -12.95
N GLY A 147 -4.97 -40.74 -12.05
CA GLY A 147 -6.07 -39.95 -11.50
C GLY A 147 -5.63 -38.78 -10.63
N LYS A 148 -4.45 -38.85 -10.00
CA LYS A 148 -3.83 -37.73 -9.27
C LYS A 148 -3.20 -36.72 -10.24
N ILE A 149 -2.44 -37.18 -11.24
CA ILE A 149 -1.83 -36.33 -12.27
C ILE A 149 -2.90 -35.52 -13.02
N THR A 150 -4.00 -36.15 -13.43
CA THR A 150 -5.09 -35.48 -14.17
C THR A 150 -5.81 -34.42 -13.32
N ARG A 151 -5.89 -34.60 -12.00
CA ARG A 151 -6.42 -33.59 -11.07
C ARG A 151 -5.47 -32.40 -10.91
N LEU A 152 -4.16 -32.64 -10.79
CA LEU A 152 -3.14 -31.60 -10.73
C LEU A 152 -3.11 -30.75 -12.02
N ALA A 153 -3.18 -31.37 -13.20
CA ALA A 153 -3.21 -30.67 -14.47
C ALA A 153 -4.39 -29.69 -14.57
N ARG A 154 -5.60 -30.13 -14.18
CA ARG A 154 -6.80 -29.27 -14.18
C ARG A 154 -6.70 -28.13 -13.15
N SER A 155 -6.09 -28.37 -11.99
CA SER A 155 -5.85 -27.30 -11.01
C SER A 155 -4.92 -26.23 -11.58
N LEU A 156 -3.85 -26.65 -12.25
CA LEU A 156 -2.87 -25.74 -12.86
C LEU A 156 -3.49 -24.89 -13.98
N GLU A 157 -4.37 -25.46 -14.81
CA GLU A 157 -5.12 -24.70 -15.83
C GLU A 157 -6.00 -23.59 -15.22
N VAL A 158 -6.66 -23.88 -14.10
CA VAL A 158 -7.48 -22.89 -13.37
C VAL A 158 -6.60 -21.80 -12.74
N ASP A 159 -5.50 -22.18 -12.09
CA ASP A 159 -4.56 -21.24 -11.46
C ASP A 159 -3.89 -20.32 -12.49
N LEU A 160 -3.52 -20.85 -13.67
CA LEU A 160 -2.97 -20.05 -14.76
C LEU A 160 -3.98 -19.02 -15.28
N LYS A 161 -5.25 -19.41 -15.42
CA LYS A 161 -6.31 -18.49 -15.84
C LYS A 161 -6.57 -17.38 -14.82
N ILE A 162 -6.64 -17.73 -13.52
CA ILE A 162 -6.80 -16.73 -12.45
C ILE A 162 -5.65 -15.72 -12.46
N ARG A 163 -4.40 -16.17 -12.64
CA ARG A 163 -3.24 -15.27 -12.73
C ARG A 163 -3.29 -14.34 -13.93
N ASP A 164 -3.79 -14.81 -15.07
CA ASP A 164 -3.92 -13.99 -16.28
C ASP A 164 -5.04 -12.95 -16.15
N ASP A 165 -6.18 -13.34 -15.57
CA ASP A 165 -7.28 -12.43 -15.20
C ASP A 165 -6.82 -11.37 -14.18
N GLU A 166 -6.03 -11.77 -13.16
CA GLU A 166 -5.45 -10.86 -12.18
C GLU A 166 -4.43 -9.89 -12.78
N LYS A 167 -3.54 -10.37 -13.66
CA LYS A 167 -2.56 -9.54 -14.37
C LYS A 167 -3.25 -8.52 -15.28
N THR A 168 -4.27 -8.96 -16.02
CA THR A 168 -5.08 -8.10 -16.89
C THR A 168 -5.80 -7.02 -16.08
N ARG A 169 -6.39 -7.39 -14.94
CA ARG A 169 -7.04 -6.45 -14.02
C ARG A 169 -6.05 -5.48 -13.35
N ALA A 170 -4.84 -5.92 -13.04
CA ALA A 170 -3.78 -5.06 -12.52
C ALA A 170 -3.36 -4.00 -13.55
N ALA A 171 -3.07 -4.41 -14.79
CA ALA A 171 -2.73 -3.50 -15.88
C ALA A 171 -3.87 -2.51 -16.22
N HIS A 172 -5.13 -2.96 -16.16
CA HIS A 172 -6.30 -2.09 -16.33
C HIS A 172 -6.40 -1.03 -15.22
N ASN A 173 -6.18 -1.40 -13.95
CA ASN A 173 -6.18 -0.46 -12.83
C ASN A 173 -4.99 0.52 -12.90
N GLU A 174 -3.83 0.09 -13.39
CA GLU A 174 -2.67 0.96 -13.60
C GLU A 174 -2.94 1.99 -14.70
N LEU A 175 -3.53 1.56 -15.83
CA LEU A 175 -4.00 2.45 -16.90
C LEU A 175 -4.96 3.52 -16.39
N LEU A 176 -5.96 3.13 -15.57
CA LEU A 176 -6.91 4.08 -14.99
C LEU A 176 -6.26 5.05 -14.01
N ARG A 177 -5.29 4.62 -13.20
CA ARG A 177 -4.54 5.51 -12.28
C ARG A 177 -3.67 6.52 -13.02
N TRP A 178 -3.04 6.11 -14.12
CA TRP A 178 -2.24 7.00 -14.97
C TRP A 178 -3.12 8.00 -15.72
N LEU A 179 -4.28 7.56 -16.24
CA LEU A 179 -5.23 8.40 -16.96
C LEU A 179 -5.99 9.38 -16.04
N ALA A 180 -6.31 8.96 -14.82
CA ALA A 180 -7.10 9.71 -13.86
C ALA A 180 -6.45 9.69 -12.46
N PRO A 181 -5.36 10.45 -12.25
CA PRO A 181 -4.65 10.48 -10.97
C PRO A 181 -5.47 11.10 -9.82
N VAL A 182 -6.56 11.82 -10.13
CA VAL A 182 -7.48 12.42 -9.17
C VAL A 182 -8.93 12.04 -9.46
N SER A 183 -9.70 11.81 -8.38
CA SER A 183 -11.12 11.46 -8.44
C SER A 183 -12.00 12.62 -7.95
N PRO A 184 -13.05 13.00 -8.71
CA PRO A 184 -14.01 14.03 -8.31
C PRO A 184 -15.07 13.53 -7.31
N PHE A 185 -15.11 12.22 -7.00
CA PHE A 185 -16.19 11.59 -6.23
C PHE A 185 -16.35 12.13 -4.80
N SER A 186 -15.25 12.31 -4.06
CA SER A 186 -15.28 12.83 -2.69
C SER A 186 -15.79 14.28 -2.63
N ILE A 187 -15.41 15.09 -3.63
CA ILE A 187 -15.86 16.47 -3.80
C ILE A 187 -17.37 16.50 -4.05
N HIS A 188 -17.84 15.70 -5.00
CA HIS A 188 -19.26 15.57 -5.32
C HIS A 188 -20.07 15.16 -4.09
N GLN A 189 -19.61 14.14 -3.36
CA GLN A 189 -20.28 13.66 -2.15
C GLN A 189 -20.32 14.71 -1.04
N GLN A 190 -19.29 15.54 -0.87
CA GLN A 190 -19.32 16.65 0.08
C GLN A 190 -20.37 17.69 -0.34
N VAL A 191 -20.28 18.22 -1.56
CA VAL A 191 -21.19 19.27 -2.05
C VAL A 191 -22.66 18.79 -2.07
N SER A 192 -22.89 17.52 -2.40
CA SER A 192 -24.24 16.93 -2.35
C SER A 192 -24.80 16.78 -0.94
N ARG A 193 -23.96 16.61 0.10
CA ARG A 193 -24.39 16.57 1.51
C ARG A 193 -24.68 17.96 2.06
N ASP A 194 -23.87 18.94 1.66
CA ASP A 194 -23.95 20.31 2.17
C ASP A 194 -25.08 21.13 1.51
N ARG A 195 -25.67 20.63 0.41
CA ARG A 195 -26.83 21.24 -0.26
C ARG A 195 -28.07 21.20 0.63
N VAL A 196 -28.69 22.36 0.82
CA VAL A 196 -30.03 22.46 1.45
C VAL A 196 -31.11 22.01 0.50
N ASP A 197 -31.97 21.11 0.98
CA ASP A 197 -33.10 20.57 0.23
C ASP A 197 -34.01 21.65 -0.36
N HIS A 198 -34.62 21.32 -1.48
CA HIS A 198 -35.55 22.17 -2.24
C HIS A 198 -34.97 23.43 -2.91
N THR A 199 -33.68 23.74 -2.74
CA THR A 199 -32.99 24.77 -3.53
C THR A 199 -32.67 24.30 -4.96
N GLY A 200 -32.50 25.24 -5.89
CA GLY A 200 -32.02 25.01 -7.26
C GLY A 200 -33.03 24.42 -8.24
N LYS A 201 -34.31 24.30 -7.87
CA LYS A 201 -35.37 23.68 -8.69
C LYS A 201 -35.51 24.32 -10.08
N TRP A 202 -35.38 25.65 -10.17
CA TRP A 202 -35.49 26.40 -11.44
C TRP A 202 -34.45 25.93 -12.47
N PHE A 203 -33.25 25.57 -12.03
CA PHE A 203 -32.18 25.08 -12.89
C PHE A 203 -32.45 23.65 -13.35
N VAL A 204 -32.99 22.78 -12.48
CA VAL A 204 -33.25 21.36 -12.80
C VAL A 204 -34.16 21.19 -14.01
N HIS A 205 -35.21 22.01 -14.13
CA HIS A 205 -36.11 21.96 -15.29
C HIS A 205 -35.36 22.36 -16.56
N THR A 206 -34.74 23.54 -16.56
CA THR A 206 -33.94 24.06 -17.68
C THR A 206 -32.84 23.08 -18.13
N PHE A 207 -32.17 22.44 -17.19
CA PHE A 207 -31.12 21.45 -17.42
C PHE A 207 -31.67 20.15 -18.02
N LYS A 208 -32.78 19.62 -17.51
CA LYS A 208 -33.45 18.44 -18.09
C LYS A 208 -33.96 18.70 -19.50
N ASP A 209 -34.57 19.86 -19.73
CA ASP A 209 -35.04 20.25 -21.06
C ASP A 209 -33.85 20.33 -22.05
N TRP A 210 -32.70 20.87 -21.62
CA TRP A 210 -31.48 20.88 -22.42
C TRP A 210 -30.83 19.49 -22.59
N ILE A 211 -30.97 18.55 -21.66
CA ILE A 211 -30.52 17.14 -21.85
C ILE A 211 -31.44 16.38 -22.82
N MET A 212 -32.74 16.66 -22.79
CA MET A 212 -33.74 15.88 -23.52
C MET A 212 -34.03 16.42 -24.93
N SER A 213 -33.86 17.73 -25.17
CA SER A 213 -34.05 18.35 -26.49
C SER A 213 -33.31 17.61 -27.61
N ASP A 214 -34.00 17.21 -28.67
CA ASP A 214 -33.37 16.66 -29.89
C ASP A 214 -32.92 17.74 -30.89
N VAL A 215 -33.19 19.01 -30.59
CA VAL A 215 -32.72 20.15 -31.39
C VAL A 215 -31.24 20.41 -31.07
N VAL A 216 -30.39 20.32 -32.09
CA VAL A 216 -28.93 20.53 -32.02
C VAL A 216 -28.56 22.03 -32.02
N ASP A 217 -29.31 22.86 -31.29
CA ASP A 217 -28.97 24.27 -31.08
C ASP A 217 -28.13 24.40 -29.81
N ARG A 218 -26.81 24.50 -30.00
CA ARG A 218 -25.75 24.67 -28.98
C ARG A 218 -25.64 23.49 -28.00
N ASN A 219 -24.76 22.56 -28.34
CA ASN A 219 -24.38 21.40 -27.53
C ASN A 219 -23.65 21.75 -26.22
N ILE A 220 -23.35 23.04 -25.98
CA ILE A 220 -22.70 23.53 -24.76
C ILE A 220 -23.67 24.39 -23.94
N LEU A 221 -23.76 24.11 -22.63
CA LEU A 221 -24.48 24.91 -21.64
C LEU A 221 -23.48 25.52 -20.65
N CYS A 222 -23.52 26.84 -20.50
CA CYS A 222 -22.66 27.59 -19.56
C CYS A 222 -23.50 28.17 -18.42
N LEU A 223 -23.16 27.85 -17.16
CA LEU A 223 -23.75 28.48 -15.98
C LEU A 223 -22.74 29.47 -15.37
N LEU A 224 -23.00 30.76 -15.57
CA LEU A 224 -22.08 31.85 -15.22
C LEU A 224 -22.61 32.68 -14.05
N GLY A 225 -21.72 33.20 -13.21
CA GLY A 225 -22.10 34.11 -12.14
C GLY A 225 -20.98 34.36 -11.13
N LYS A 226 -21.17 35.34 -10.24
CA LYS A 226 -20.18 35.75 -9.22
C LYS A 226 -19.71 34.56 -8.36
N SER A 227 -18.55 34.68 -7.69
CA SER A 227 -18.14 33.68 -6.71
C SER A 227 -19.08 33.65 -5.50
N GLY A 228 -19.27 32.46 -4.90
CA GLY A 228 -20.15 32.28 -3.73
C GLY A 228 -21.66 32.31 -4.03
N ILE A 229 -22.05 32.32 -5.31
CA ILE A 229 -23.45 32.44 -5.77
C ILE A 229 -24.20 31.10 -5.90
N GLY A 230 -23.54 29.97 -5.62
CA GLY A 230 -24.16 28.62 -5.61
C GLY A 230 -23.95 27.73 -6.84
N LYS A 231 -23.12 28.14 -7.82
CA LYS A 231 -22.82 27.37 -9.06
C LYS A 231 -22.49 25.89 -8.80
N THR A 232 -21.49 25.62 -7.96
CA THR A 232 -21.01 24.28 -7.60
C THR A 232 -22.11 23.41 -6.98
N THR A 233 -23.04 24.01 -6.22
CA THR A 233 -24.20 23.32 -5.63
C THR A 233 -25.23 22.93 -6.69
N LEU A 234 -25.50 23.82 -7.66
CA LEU A 234 -26.35 23.51 -8.82
C LEU A 234 -25.70 22.46 -9.73
N PHE A 235 -24.38 22.52 -9.90
CA PHE A 235 -23.61 21.51 -10.62
C PHE A 235 -23.71 20.12 -9.97
N ALA A 236 -23.51 20.02 -8.65
CA ALA A 236 -23.73 18.76 -7.94
C ALA A 236 -25.18 18.26 -8.09
N HIS A 237 -26.16 19.18 -8.09
CA HIS A 237 -27.55 18.79 -8.34
C HIS A 237 -27.78 18.30 -9.79
N ALA A 238 -27.11 18.89 -10.78
CA ALA A 238 -27.10 18.43 -12.16
C ALA A 238 -26.59 16.97 -12.29
N VAL A 239 -25.46 16.68 -11.62
CA VAL A 239 -24.86 15.34 -11.54
C VAL A 239 -25.83 14.34 -10.89
N ASP A 240 -26.44 14.68 -9.74
CA ASP A 240 -27.44 13.80 -9.09
C ASP A 240 -28.62 13.46 -10.00
N GLN A 241 -29.11 14.45 -10.76
CA GLN A 241 -30.21 14.23 -11.69
C GLN A 241 -29.80 13.33 -12.86
N LEU A 242 -28.56 13.45 -13.36
CA LEU A 242 -28.04 12.55 -14.40
C LEU A 242 -27.80 11.14 -13.91
N ALA A 243 -27.32 10.95 -12.68
CA ALA A 243 -27.24 9.64 -12.05
C ALA A 243 -28.64 8.99 -11.95
N ALA A 244 -29.66 9.76 -11.56
CA ALA A 244 -31.04 9.27 -11.50
C ALA A 244 -31.72 9.03 -12.87
N ILE A 245 -31.23 9.68 -13.93
CA ILE A 245 -31.71 9.51 -15.31
C ILE A 245 -31.05 8.30 -15.98
N SER A 246 -29.72 8.18 -15.92
CA SER A 246 -28.95 7.09 -16.54
C SER A 246 -29.31 5.70 -15.99
N VAL A 247 -29.68 5.60 -14.71
CA VAL A 247 -30.25 4.36 -14.12
C VAL A 247 -31.55 3.92 -14.80
N LYS A 248 -32.31 4.85 -15.40
CA LYS A 248 -33.56 4.57 -16.14
C LYS A 248 -33.34 4.46 -17.64
N ASP A 249 -32.35 5.17 -18.17
CA ASP A 249 -32.01 5.21 -19.59
C ASP A 249 -30.50 4.95 -19.81
N PRO A 250 -30.12 3.67 -20.03
CA PRO A 250 -28.74 3.28 -20.31
C PRO A 250 -28.17 3.81 -21.63
N SER A 251 -28.94 4.54 -22.45
CA SER A 251 -28.41 5.24 -23.63
C SER A 251 -27.69 6.54 -23.27
N ILE A 252 -27.91 7.06 -22.05
CA ILE A 252 -27.27 8.26 -21.52
C ILE A 252 -26.05 7.87 -20.67
N VAL A 253 -24.86 8.24 -21.14
CA VAL A 253 -23.60 8.11 -20.41
C VAL A 253 -23.14 9.50 -19.98
N PHE A 254 -22.63 9.66 -18.77
CA PHE A 254 -22.15 10.94 -18.28
C PHE A 254 -20.85 10.80 -17.47
N ALA A 255 -20.09 11.89 -17.41
CA ALA A 255 -18.93 12.02 -16.56
C ALA A 255 -18.81 13.48 -16.06
N TYR A 256 -18.25 13.67 -14.87
CA TYR A 256 -18.14 14.98 -14.25
C TYR A 256 -16.75 15.26 -13.65
N PHE A 257 -16.39 16.53 -13.54
CA PHE A 257 -15.16 16.96 -12.88
C PHE A 257 -15.36 18.28 -12.13
N TYR A 258 -14.57 18.50 -11.07
CA TYR A 258 -14.55 19.74 -10.30
C TYR A 258 -13.14 20.34 -10.36
N CYS A 259 -12.94 21.43 -11.10
CA CYS A 259 -11.68 22.16 -11.09
C CYS A 259 -11.45 22.79 -9.71
N ARG A 260 -10.18 22.95 -9.29
CA ARG A 260 -9.82 23.57 -8.00
C ARG A 260 -8.57 24.42 -8.10
N PHE A 261 -8.69 25.71 -7.78
CA PHE A 261 -7.59 26.67 -7.71
C PHE A 261 -6.48 26.32 -6.69
N SER A 262 -6.68 25.31 -5.84
CA SER A 262 -5.81 24.94 -4.72
C SER A 262 -5.01 23.63 -4.91
N ASP A 263 -5.17 22.93 -6.04
CA ASP A 263 -4.48 21.67 -6.31
C ASP A 263 -4.21 21.52 -7.81
N ALA A 264 -2.94 21.59 -8.21
CA ALA A 264 -2.51 21.54 -9.61
C ALA A 264 -3.02 20.30 -10.38
N ASN A 265 -3.25 19.17 -9.70
CA ASN A 265 -3.78 17.97 -10.38
C ASN A 265 -5.23 18.15 -10.82
N PHE A 266 -6.01 18.97 -10.12
CA PHE A 266 -7.37 19.38 -10.49
C PHE A 266 -7.40 20.60 -11.42
N GLN A 267 -6.24 21.14 -11.80
CA GLN A 267 -6.11 22.26 -12.74
C GLN A 267 -5.56 21.84 -14.10
N ASN A 268 -4.90 20.67 -14.17
CA ASN A 268 -4.28 20.17 -15.39
C ASN A 268 -5.35 19.69 -16.39
N PRO A 269 -5.41 20.26 -17.61
CA PRO A 269 -6.43 19.88 -18.59
C PRO A 269 -6.41 18.41 -19.04
N ALA A 270 -5.23 17.78 -19.08
CA ALA A 270 -5.10 16.36 -19.42
C ALA A 270 -5.71 15.48 -18.31
N ASN A 271 -5.48 15.81 -17.04
CA ASN A 271 -6.10 15.11 -15.91
C ASN A 271 -7.63 15.30 -15.89
N ILE A 272 -8.12 16.49 -16.23
CA ILE A 272 -9.56 16.79 -16.31
C ILE A 272 -10.21 15.89 -17.37
N LEU A 273 -9.71 15.89 -18.60
CA LEU A 273 -10.26 15.06 -19.67
C LEU A 273 -10.04 13.55 -19.40
N GLY A 274 -8.89 13.17 -18.85
CA GLY A 274 -8.58 11.79 -18.50
C GLY A 274 -9.50 11.22 -17.43
N SER A 275 -9.83 12.01 -16.41
CA SER A 275 -10.83 11.66 -15.39
C SER A 275 -12.23 11.51 -15.98
N LEU A 276 -12.60 12.32 -16.99
CA LEU A 276 -13.87 12.14 -17.72
C LEU A 276 -13.87 10.83 -18.53
N VAL A 277 -12.78 10.50 -19.21
CA VAL A 277 -12.67 9.23 -19.98
C VAL A 277 -12.67 8.01 -19.06
N ALA A 278 -11.98 8.07 -17.92
CA ALA A 278 -11.98 7.00 -16.93
C ALA A 278 -13.41 6.69 -16.44
N GLN A 279 -14.21 7.72 -16.14
CA GLN A 279 -15.63 7.56 -15.79
C GLN A 279 -16.47 7.00 -16.94
N ILE A 280 -16.28 7.48 -18.18
CA ILE A 280 -16.97 6.93 -19.37
C ILE A 280 -16.63 5.46 -19.56
N SER A 281 -15.39 5.04 -19.25
CA SER A 281 -14.95 3.65 -19.43
C SER A 281 -15.72 2.63 -18.58
N GLU A 282 -16.31 3.05 -17.46
CA GLU A 282 -17.19 2.19 -16.65
C GLU A 282 -18.45 1.76 -17.44
N SER A 283 -18.94 2.61 -18.35
CA SER A 283 -20.12 2.36 -19.20
C SER A 283 -19.77 2.00 -20.66
N VAL A 284 -18.56 2.34 -21.11
CA VAL A 284 -18.04 2.14 -22.47
C VAL A 284 -16.57 1.68 -22.41
N PRO A 285 -16.28 0.42 -22.01
CA PRO A 285 -14.90 -0.03 -21.79
C PRO A 285 -13.97 0.13 -23.00
N SER A 286 -14.52 0.07 -24.21
CA SER A 286 -13.78 0.24 -25.48
C SER A 286 -13.13 1.61 -25.66
N ILE A 287 -13.46 2.61 -24.83
CA ILE A 287 -12.76 3.91 -24.85
C ILE A 287 -11.29 3.78 -24.46
N LEU A 288 -10.98 2.80 -23.61
CA LEU A 288 -9.61 2.52 -23.18
C LEU A 288 -8.77 1.88 -24.27
N ASP A 289 -9.37 1.24 -25.30
CA ASP A 289 -8.63 0.64 -26.40
C ASP A 289 -7.98 1.70 -27.31
N ASN A 290 -8.54 2.91 -27.36
CA ASN A 290 -7.91 4.07 -28.02
C ASN A 290 -6.77 4.67 -27.19
N ILE A 291 -6.76 4.46 -25.86
CA ILE A 291 -5.77 5.04 -24.94
C ILE A 291 -4.63 4.07 -24.65
N ARG A 292 -4.92 2.78 -24.62
CA ARG A 292 -3.99 1.68 -24.37
C ARG A 292 -2.69 1.76 -25.18
N PRO A 293 -2.69 2.10 -26.50
CA PRO A 293 -1.45 2.24 -27.26
C PRO A 293 -0.51 3.33 -26.70
N PHE A 294 -1.04 4.44 -26.17
CA PHE A 294 -0.23 5.51 -25.57
C PHE A 294 0.36 5.09 -24.21
N PHE A 295 -0.40 4.31 -23.44
CA PHE A 295 0.07 3.72 -22.18
C PHE A 295 1.15 2.63 -22.42
N GLU A 296 0.96 1.77 -23.41
CA GLU A 296 1.87 0.66 -23.74
C GLU A 296 3.11 1.10 -24.54
N ALA A 297 3.05 2.21 -25.28
CA ALA A 297 4.21 2.82 -25.94
C ALA A 297 5.21 3.45 -24.96
N THR A 298 4.86 3.57 -23.68
CA THR A 298 5.76 4.09 -22.65
C THR A 298 6.31 2.95 -21.80
N GLU A 299 7.59 2.64 -21.98
CA GLU A 299 8.35 1.61 -21.25
C GLU A 299 8.08 1.66 -19.72
N PRO A 300 7.75 0.53 -19.06
CA PRO A 300 7.40 0.51 -17.63
C PRO A 300 8.48 1.03 -16.68
N HIS A 301 9.73 1.08 -17.15
CA HIS A 301 10.89 1.50 -16.38
C HIS A 301 11.12 3.02 -16.40
N LEU A 302 10.58 3.75 -17.38
CA LEU A 302 10.63 5.22 -17.41
C LEU A 302 9.41 5.81 -16.71
N HIS A 303 9.58 6.98 -16.08
CA HIS A 303 8.46 7.75 -15.57
C HIS A 303 7.47 8.01 -16.70
N ARG A 304 6.29 7.37 -16.67
CA ARG A 304 5.30 7.49 -17.74
C ARG A 304 4.92 8.95 -17.93
N GLN A 305 5.04 9.48 -19.15
CA GLN A 305 4.64 10.86 -19.44
C GLN A 305 3.14 11.05 -19.12
N PRO A 306 2.71 12.25 -18.69
CA PRO A 306 1.29 12.59 -18.68
C PRO A 306 0.70 12.38 -20.08
N ILE A 307 -0.52 11.85 -20.17
CA ILE A 307 -1.16 11.65 -21.46
C ILE A 307 -1.35 12.99 -22.18
N ASP A 308 -1.03 13.04 -23.47
CA ASP A 308 -1.29 14.23 -24.27
C ASP A 308 -2.80 14.51 -24.37
N MET A 309 -3.17 15.78 -24.21
CA MET A 309 -4.55 16.24 -24.25
C MET A 309 -5.23 15.92 -25.58
N SER A 310 -4.49 15.97 -26.70
CA SER A 310 -5.06 15.67 -28.02
C SER A 310 -5.44 14.19 -28.16
N ALA A 311 -4.66 13.28 -27.55
CA ALA A 311 -4.97 11.85 -27.52
C ALA A 311 -6.23 11.55 -26.70
N VAL A 312 -6.40 12.21 -25.54
CA VAL A 312 -7.64 12.07 -24.73
C VAL A 312 -8.86 12.62 -25.48
N ALA A 313 -8.72 13.79 -26.12
CA ALA A 313 -9.78 14.38 -26.94
C ALA A 313 -10.18 13.46 -28.11
N ALA A 314 -9.21 12.88 -28.81
CA ALA A 314 -9.44 11.91 -29.87
C ALA A 314 -10.15 10.64 -29.36
N ALA A 315 -9.81 10.14 -28.17
CA ALA A 315 -10.51 9.01 -27.56
C ALA A 315 -11.99 9.31 -27.28
N ILE A 316 -12.32 10.52 -26.80
CA ILE A 316 -13.72 10.96 -26.61
C ILE A 316 -14.46 11.02 -27.96
N ILE A 317 -13.84 11.60 -28.99
CA ILE A 317 -14.43 11.71 -30.33
C ILE A 317 -14.72 10.32 -30.92
N ASN A 318 -13.73 9.42 -30.89
CA ASN A 318 -13.83 8.07 -31.46
C ASN A 318 -14.81 7.14 -30.73
N CYS A 319 -15.23 7.48 -29.50
CA CYS A 319 -15.99 6.58 -28.63
C CYS A 319 -17.43 6.99 -28.36
N THR A 320 -17.94 8.03 -29.02
CA THR A 320 -19.39 8.32 -29.06
C THR A 320 -20.05 7.41 -30.11
N PRO A 321 -20.69 6.28 -29.73
CA PRO A 321 -21.19 5.31 -30.70
C PRO A 321 -22.51 5.80 -31.28
N ASN A 322 -22.86 5.31 -32.48
CA ASN A 322 -24.18 5.55 -33.07
C ASN A 322 -25.30 5.09 -32.12
N GLY A 323 -25.98 6.05 -31.49
CA GLY A 323 -27.18 5.82 -30.66
C GLY A 323 -27.04 6.02 -29.14
N ARG A 324 -25.87 6.43 -28.60
CA ARG A 324 -25.76 6.86 -27.19
C ARG A 324 -25.53 8.37 -27.07
N ARG A 325 -26.11 9.00 -26.05
CA ARG A 325 -25.97 10.43 -25.72
C ARG A 325 -24.93 10.56 -24.60
N ALA A 326 -23.83 11.25 -24.87
CA ALA A 326 -22.75 11.45 -23.90
C ALA A 326 -22.85 12.86 -23.29
N ILE A 327 -22.62 12.98 -21.98
CA ILE A 327 -22.76 14.26 -21.27
C ILE A 327 -21.54 14.51 -20.37
N LEU A 328 -20.77 15.56 -20.66
CA LEU A 328 -19.60 15.96 -19.89
C LEU A 328 -19.96 17.16 -19.00
N LEU A 329 -19.54 17.13 -17.74
CA LEU A 329 -19.81 18.17 -16.77
C LEU A 329 -18.50 18.67 -16.15
N ILE A 330 -18.19 19.97 -16.21
CA ILE A 330 -16.99 20.56 -15.62
C ILE A 330 -17.35 21.78 -14.76
N ASP A 331 -17.18 21.67 -13.43
CA ASP A 331 -17.39 22.80 -12.51
C ASP A 331 -16.15 23.69 -12.44
N ALA A 332 -16.37 25.00 -12.33
CA ALA A 332 -15.35 26.02 -12.15
C ALA A 332 -14.23 25.98 -13.21
N ILE A 333 -14.58 25.87 -14.50
CA ILE A 333 -13.61 25.67 -15.58
C ILE A 333 -12.54 26.78 -15.66
N ASN A 334 -12.84 28.00 -15.17
CA ASN A 334 -11.88 29.10 -15.01
C ASN A 334 -10.77 28.86 -13.96
N GLU A 335 -10.84 27.78 -13.17
CA GLU A 335 -9.81 27.39 -12.21
C GLU A 335 -8.80 26.40 -12.81
N SER A 336 -8.98 25.95 -14.07
CA SER A 336 -7.99 25.18 -14.82
C SER A 336 -6.80 26.06 -15.24
N ALA A 337 -5.58 25.57 -15.07
CA ALA A 337 -4.34 26.34 -15.30
C ALA A 337 -4.21 26.82 -16.75
N SER A 338 -4.65 26.01 -17.71
CA SER A 338 -4.72 26.34 -19.14
C SER A 338 -6.17 26.24 -19.66
N TYR A 339 -7.11 26.87 -18.97
CA TYR A 339 -8.55 26.78 -19.28
C TYR A 339 -8.91 27.17 -20.72
N GLU A 340 -8.17 28.08 -21.36
CA GLU A 340 -8.39 28.45 -22.76
C GLU A 340 -8.15 27.28 -23.73
N GLU A 341 -7.16 26.45 -23.42
CA GLU A 341 -6.84 25.26 -24.20
C GLU A 341 -7.86 24.15 -23.96
N LEU A 342 -8.31 24.00 -22.71
CA LEU A 342 -9.43 23.14 -22.37
C LEU A 342 -10.70 23.55 -23.12
N ILE A 343 -11.04 24.84 -23.18
CA ILE A 343 -12.19 25.32 -23.94
C ILE A 343 -12.02 25.09 -25.44
N ARG A 344 -10.84 25.38 -26.02
CA ARG A 344 -10.56 25.08 -27.44
C ARG A 344 -10.73 23.59 -27.76
N SER A 345 -10.26 22.71 -26.88
CA SER A 345 -10.43 21.26 -27.03
C SER A 345 -11.90 20.84 -26.92
N LEU A 346 -12.63 21.32 -25.90
CA LEU A 346 -14.06 21.01 -25.71
C LEU A 346 -14.94 21.50 -26.88
N LEU A 347 -14.65 22.68 -27.44
CA LEU A 347 -15.31 23.20 -28.64
C LEU A 347 -15.09 22.25 -29.84
N ASN A 348 -13.83 21.92 -30.16
CA ASN A 348 -13.49 20.98 -31.23
C ASN A 348 -14.16 19.61 -31.06
N ILE A 349 -14.15 19.04 -29.85
CA ILE A 349 -14.86 17.79 -29.57
C ILE A 349 -16.37 17.96 -29.83
N SER A 350 -16.99 19.05 -29.36
CA SER A 350 -18.44 19.29 -29.49
C SER A 350 -18.91 19.47 -30.95
N GLU A 351 -18.07 20.02 -31.82
CA GLU A 351 -18.35 20.18 -33.25
C GLU A 351 -18.28 18.84 -33.99
N LEU A 352 -17.33 17.98 -33.60
CA LEU A 352 -17.11 16.66 -34.20
C LEU A 352 -18.07 15.57 -33.66
N THR A 353 -18.75 15.81 -32.53
CA THR A 353 -19.61 14.82 -31.85
C THR A 353 -21.04 15.35 -31.58
N PRO A 354 -21.98 15.23 -32.54
CA PRO A 354 -23.33 15.81 -32.40
C PRO A 354 -24.18 15.19 -31.28
N ASN A 355 -23.81 13.99 -30.79
CA ASN A 355 -24.46 13.31 -29.67
C ASN A 355 -23.83 13.64 -28.30
N LEU A 356 -22.80 14.49 -28.27
CA LEU A 356 -22.16 14.97 -27.04
C LEU A 356 -22.83 16.25 -26.54
N ARG A 357 -22.97 16.38 -25.23
CA ARG A 357 -23.39 17.62 -24.56
C ARG A 357 -22.39 17.97 -23.48
N ILE A 358 -22.07 19.26 -23.36
CA ILE A 358 -21.05 19.74 -22.42
C ILE A 358 -21.70 20.80 -21.52
N PHE A 359 -21.65 20.59 -20.21
CA PHE A 359 -22.12 21.55 -19.22
C PHE A 359 -20.93 22.07 -18.42
N VAL A 360 -20.74 23.39 -18.43
CA VAL A 360 -19.64 24.05 -17.70
C VAL A 360 -20.15 25.13 -16.76
N THR A 361 -19.44 25.34 -15.65
CA THR A 361 -19.67 26.51 -14.77
C THR A 361 -18.45 27.41 -14.71
N GLY A 362 -18.67 28.72 -14.56
CA GLY A 362 -17.59 29.71 -14.54
C GLY A 362 -18.02 31.05 -13.92
N THR A 363 -17.07 31.96 -13.73
CA THR A 363 -17.33 33.31 -13.19
C THR A 363 -17.58 34.37 -14.26
N ASN A 364 -16.94 34.25 -15.42
CA ASN A 364 -16.94 35.23 -16.50
C ASN A 364 -17.40 34.59 -17.83
N ASP A 365 -17.56 35.39 -18.88
CA ASP A 365 -17.89 34.90 -20.23
C ASP A 365 -16.65 34.27 -20.88
N MET A 366 -16.57 32.93 -20.80
CA MET A 366 -15.40 32.16 -21.27
C MET A 366 -15.59 31.50 -22.64
N ILE A 367 -16.84 31.28 -23.05
CA ILE A 367 -17.20 30.63 -24.31
C ILE A 367 -18.11 31.60 -25.07
N PRO A 368 -17.84 31.90 -26.36
CA PRO A 368 -18.68 32.82 -27.13
C PRO A 368 -20.14 32.34 -27.18
N GLU A 369 -21.08 33.28 -27.04
CA GLU A 369 -22.53 32.99 -27.11
C GLU A 369 -22.93 32.23 -28.38
N SER A 370 -22.20 32.39 -29.49
CA SER A 370 -22.44 31.65 -30.73
C SER A 370 -22.31 30.14 -30.61
N HIS A 371 -21.52 29.63 -29.66
CA HIS A 371 -21.25 28.19 -29.48
C HIS A 371 -21.96 27.59 -28.26
N ALA A 372 -22.43 28.43 -27.32
CA ALA A 372 -23.02 27.98 -26.06
C ALA A 372 -24.34 28.67 -25.72
N ARG A 373 -25.22 27.94 -25.04
CA ARG A 373 -26.36 28.50 -24.32
C ARG A 373 -25.87 29.00 -22.96
N ILE A 374 -25.89 30.31 -22.73
CA ILE A 374 -25.41 30.91 -21.48
C ILE A 374 -26.58 31.20 -20.53
N ILE A 375 -26.42 30.83 -19.26
CA ILE A 375 -27.33 31.16 -18.16
C ILE A 375 -26.55 32.00 -17.15
N HIS A 376 -26.88 33.28 -17.03
CA HIS A 376 -26.32 34.16 -16.01
C HIS A 376 -27.13 34.05 -14.71
N MET A 377 -26.49 33.52 -13.67
CA MET A 377 -26.97 33.52 -12.30
C MET A 377 -27.01 34.96 -11.77
N SER A 378 -28.22 35.51 -11.69
CA SER A 378 -28.50 36.86 -11.16
C SER A 378 -29.17 36.80 -9.79
N SER A 379 -29.03 37.86 -9.00
CA SER A 379 -29.62 37.92 -7.65
C SER A 379 -31.15 37.80 -7.64
N GLY A 380 -31.82 38.13 -8.75
CA GLY A 380 -33.27 37.92 -8.92
C GLY A 380 -33.68 36.45 -8.99
N ILE A 381 -32.99 35.63 -9.79
CA ILE A 381 -33.32 34.20 -9.99
C ILE A 381 -33.10 33.39 -8.71
N ILE A 382 -32.11 33.79 -7.90
CA ILE A 382 -31.58 33.03 -6.76
C ILE A 382 -32.27 33.43 -5.45
N ARG A 383 -33.08 34.49 -5.46
CA ARG A 383 -33.74 35.04 -4.27
C ARG A 383 -34.59 34.00 -3.53
N ASP A 384 -35.31 33.15 -4.25
CA ASP A 384 -36.17 32.12 -3.65
C ASP A 384 -35.37 30.95 -3.05
N ASP A 385 -34.20 30.63 -3.63
CA ASP A 385 -33.29 29.63 -3.06
C ASP A 385 -32.60 30.17 -1.79
N ILE A 386 -32.27 31.47 -1.74
CA ILE A 386 -31.74 32.15 -0.54
C ILE A 386 -32.83 32.23 0.55
N ASP A 387 -34.08 32.57 0.21
CA ASP A 387 -35.20 32.54 1.15
C ASP A 387 -35.36 31.15 1.79
N THR A 388 -35.35 30.10 0.95
CA THR A 388 -35.40 28.70 1.39
C THR A 388 -34.24 28.35 2.33
N PHE A 389 -33.01 28.75 1.98
CA PHE A 389 -31.81 28.54 2.79
C PHE A 389 -31.87 29.27 4.15
N VAL A 390 -32.25 30.55 4.17
CA VAL A 390 -32.36 31.34 5.41
C VAL A 390 -33.43 30.75 6.33
N ARG A 391 -34.61 30.40 5.80
CA ARG A 391 -35.69 29.77 6.59
C ARG A 391 -35.25 28.42 7.14
N PHE A 392 -34.58 27.59 6.34
CA PHE A 392 -34.03 26.32 6.79
C PHE A 392 -33.05 26.51 7.97
N ARG A 393 -32.08 27.43 7.83
CA ARG A 393 -31.10 27.72 8.91
C ARG A 393 -31.77 28.29 10.16
N LEU A 394 -32.72 29.22 10.03
CA LEU A 394 -33.49 29.76 11.16
C LEU A 394 -34.28 28.69 11.94
N GLN A 395 -34.70 27.60 11.28
CA GLN A 395 -35.45 26.50 11.92
C GLN A 395 -34.56 25.40 12.51
N HIS A 396 -33.37 25.17 11.94
CA HIS A 396 -32.50 24.04 12.29
C HIS A 396 -31.31 24.43 13.16
N ASP A 397 -30.88 25.69 13.16
CA ASP A 397 -29.79 26.16 14.01
C ASP A 397 -30.22 26.26 15.48
N SER A 398 -29.40 25.74 16.39
CA SER A 398 -29.75 25.61 17.82
C SER A 398 -29.92 26.96 18.53
N THR A 399 -29.25 28.03 18.10
CA THR A 399 -29.42 29.36 18.69
C THR A 399 -30.53 30.14 17.98
N LEU A 400 -30.56 30.11 16.65
CA LEU A 400 -31.52 30.89 15.85
C LEU A 400 -32.97 30.37 15.98
N ARG A 401 -33.15 29.05 16.12
CA ARG A 401 -34.47 28.41 16.33
C ARG A 401 -35.19 28.89 17.59
N ASN A 402 -34.42 29.22 18.63
CA ASN A 402 -34.94 29.64 19.94
C ASN A 402 -35.23 31.15 20.05
N LEU A 403 -34.99 31.91 18.98
CA LEU A 403 -35.36 33.32 18.91
C LEU A 403 -36.89 33.48 18.79
N SER A 404 -37.43 34.59 19.31
CA SER A 404 -38.87 34.87 19.13
C SER A 404 -39.21 35.08 17.65
N SER A 405 -40.42 34.70 17.25
CA SER A 405 -40.90 34.82 15.86
C SER A 405 -40.70 36.22 15.27
N ARG A 406 -40.91 37.27 16.07
CA ARG A 406 -40.65 38.67 15.69
C ARG A 406 -39.17 38.94 15.41
N LEU A 407 -38.24 38.34 16.16
CA LEU A 407 -36.80 38.52 15.91
C LEU A 407 -36.32 37.63 14.76
N GLN A 408 -36.87 36.43 14.57
CA GLN A 408 -36.62 35.61 13.39
C GLN A 408 -37.05 36.33 12.10
N ALA A 409 -38.21 36.99 12.11
CA ALA A 409 -38.66 37.84 11.00
C ALA A 409 -37.67 38.99 10.72
N GLN A 410 -37.20 39.69 11.76
CA GLN A 410 -36.19 40.76 11.61
C GLN A 410 -34.85 40.27 11.07
N VAL A 411 -34.39 39.06 11.46
CA VAL A 411 -33.19 38.43 10.89
C VAL A 411 -33.42 38.08 9.42
N TRP A 412 -34.57 37.50 9.09
CA TRP A 412 -34.93 37.14 7.72
C TRP A 412 -35.02 38.37 6.81
N GLU A 413 -35.72 39.43 7.20
CA GLU A 413 -35.85 40.68 6.43
C GLU A 413 -34.47 41.27 6.10
N ALA A 414 -33.61 41.46 7.11
CA ALA A 414 -32.29 42.04 6.93
C ALA A 414 -31.36 41.18 6.05
N LEU A 415 -31.44 39.85 6.15
CA LEU A 415 -30.68 38.95 5.28
C LEU A 415 -31.20 38.97 3.84
N MET A 416 -32.52 39.04 3.63
CA MET A 416 -33.12 39.11 2.29
C MET A 416 -32.89 40.46 1.60
N GLU A 417 -32.73 41.56 2.35
CA GLU A 417 -32.30 42.85 1.81
C GLU A 417 -30.79 42.89 1.51
N GLY A 418 -29.95 42.31 2.37
CA GLY A 418 -28.48 42.40 2.26
C GLY A 418 -27.81 41.36 1.36
N ALA A 419 -28.50 40.28 0.96
CA ALA A 419 -27.82 39.15 0.30
C ALA A 419 -27.22 39.44 -1.08
N ASP A 420 -27.84 40.29 -1.91
CA ASP A 420 -27.49 40.53 -3.33
C ASP A 420 -27.10 39.24 -4.11
N GLY A 421 -27.81 38.13 -3.87
CA GLY A 421 -27.55 36.83 -4.51
C GLY A 421 -26.38 36.02 -3.92
N SER A 422 -25.64 36.52 -2.94
CA SER A 422 -24.46 35.85 -2.36
C SER A 422 -24.82 34.92 -1.19
N PHE A 423 -24.97 33.62 -1.47
CA PHE A 423 -25.11 32.60 -0.42
C PHE A 423 -23.97 32.64 0.59
N ARG A 424 -22.73 32.89 0.15
CA ARG A 424 -21.58 32.94 1.07
C ARG A 424 -21.70 34.09 2.07
N TRP A 425 -22.20 35.25 1.65
CA TRP A 425 -22.51 36.35 2.57
C TRP A 425 -23.65 35.97 3.52
N THR A 426 -24.72 35.36 3.02
CA THR A 426 -25.87 34.95 3.85
C THR A 426 -25.46 33.92 4.90
N GLN A 427 -24.63 32.95 4.53
CA GLN A 427 -24.06 31.96 5.43
C GLN A 427 -23.21 32.61 6.52
N LEU A 428 -22.22 33.44 6.17
CA LEU A 428 -21.33 34.09 7.13
C LEU A 428 -22.10 35.03 8.08
N SER A 429 -23.08 35.78 7.57
CA SER A 429 -23.98 36.60 8.38
C SER A 429 -24.81 35.75 9.35
N LEU A 430 -25.34 34.60 8.92
CA LEU A 430 -26.07 33.66 9.80
C LEU A 430 -25.16 33.03 10.86
N GLU A 431 -23.94 32.64 10.51
CA GLU A 431 -22.95 32.07 11.45
C GLU A 431 -22.54 33.10 12.51
N ASN A 432 -22.30 34.35 12.11
CA ASN A 432 -22.06 35.47 13.04
C ASN A 432 -23.26 35.66 13.98
N LEU A 433 -24.48 35.81 13.45
CA LEU A 433 -25.69 35.99 14.27
C LEU A 433 -25.96 34.79 15.20
N ALA A 434 -25.66 33.56 14.78
CA ALA A 434 -25.80 32.34 15.58
C ALA A 434 -24.75 32.24 16.71
N SER A 435 -23.59 32.89 16.57
CA SER A 435 -22.57 32.98 17.62
C SER A 435 -23.01 33.87 18.80
N LEU A 436 -23.90 34.84 18.56
CA LEU A 436 -24.32 35.82 19.56
C LEU A 436 -25.23 35.18 20.62
N ARG A 437 -24.97 35.52 21.89
CA ARG A 437 -25.65 34.87 23.04
C ARG A 437 -26.92 35.57 23.52
N THR A 438 -27.24 36.77 23.00
CA THR A 438 -28.43 37.52 23.44
C THR A 438 -29.22 38.12 22.28
N ALA A 439 -30.55 38.17 22.44
CA ALA A 439 -31.46 38.85 21.52
C ALA A 439 -31.22 40.38 21.44
N LYS A 440 -30.49 40.98 22.38
CA LYS A 440 -30.04 42.38 22.29
C LYS A 440 -28.89 42.50 21.31
N SER A 441 -27.83 41.70 21.50
CA SER A 441 -26.66 41.65 20.63
C SER A 441 -27.03 41.34 19.18
N ILE A 442 -27.97 40.41 18.94
CA ILE A 442 -28.49 40.11 17.60
C ILE A 442 -29.13 41.35 16.96
N ARG A 443 -29.97 42.11 17.68
CA ARG A 443 -30.57 43.35 17.15
C ARG A 443 -29.56 44.47 16.93
N GLU A 444 -28.47 44.49 17.68
CA GLU A 444 -27.37 45.44 17.48
C GLU A 444 -26.58 45.07 16.22
N ALA A 445 -26.20 43.79 16.06
CA ALA A 445 -25.53 43.27 14.87
C ALA A 445 -26.36 43.44 13.58
N LEU A 446 -27.70 43.27 13.64
CA LEU A 446 -28.60 43.53 12.50
C LEU A 446 -28.61 45.01 12.06
N ARG A 447 -28.33 45.97 12.95
CA ARG A 447 -28.22 47.40 12.59
C ARG A 447 -26.89 47.75 11.93
N THR A 448 -25.84 46.97 12.24
CA THR A 448 -24.50 47.11 11.68
C THR A 448 -24.20 46.03 10.64
N LEU A 449 -25.23 45.43 10.05
CA LEU A 449 -25.08 44.33 9.09
C LEU A 449 -24.37 44.84 7.83
N LEU A 450 -23.20 44.28 7.56
CA LEU A 450 -22.33 44.63 6.44
C LEU A 450 -23.00 44.25 5.12
N LYS A 451 -23.02 45.15 4.13
CA LYS A 451 -23.89 45.03 2.95
C LYS A 451 -23.28 44.22 1.81
N THR A 452 -21.97 43.98 1.81
CA THR A 452 -21.31 43.19 0.77
C THR A 452 -20.37 42.14 1.35
N LEU A 453 -20.15 41.05 0.61
CA LEU A 453 -19.20 40.00 0.98
C LEU A 453 -17.78 40.55 1.20
N GLY A 454 -17.39 41.58 0.45
CA GLY A 454 -16.11 42.27 0.64
C GLY A 454 -16.03 43.02 1.97
N GLU A 455 -17.11 43.66 2.43
CA GLU A 455 -17.15 44.29 3.76
C GLU A 455 -17.05 43.25 4.88
N VAL A 456 -17.67 42.08 4.72
CA VAL A 456 -17.54 40.96 5.68
C VAL A 456 -16.07 40.52 5.80
N TYR A 457 -15.35 40.40 4.68
CA TYR A 457 -13.92 40.08 4.71
C TYR A 457 -13.06 41.21 5.28
N ILE A 458 -13.36 42.48 5.00
CA ILE A 458 -12.70 43.62 5.64
C ILE A 458 -12.86 43.50 7.16
N HIS A 459 -14.09 43.31 7.65
CA HIS A 459 -14.34 43.23 9.08
C HIS A 459 -13.69 42.03 9.76
N MET A 460 -13.66 40.86 9.11
CA MET A 460 -12.93 39.69 9.62
C MET A 460 -11.43 39.97 9.75
N LEU A 461 -10.82 40.63 8.77
CA LEU A 461 -9.41 41.01 8.78
C LEU A 461 -9.10 42.16 9.76
N GLU A 462 -10.07 43.05 10.04
CA GLU A 462 -9.97 44.11 11.05
C GLU A 462 -10.02 43.58 12.50
N GLN A 463 -10.60 42.39 12.73
CA GLN A 463 -10.62 41.77 14.06
C GLN A 463 -9.34 40.99 14.40
N ILE A 464 -8.45 40.76 13.43
CA ILE A 464 -7.15 40.13 13.67
C ILE A 464 -6.30 41.07 14.53
N SER A 465 -5.71 40.55 15.61
CA SER A 465 -4.94 41.39 16.52
C SER A 465 -3.65 41.89 15.84
N PRO A 466 -3.11 43.07 16.21
CA PRO A 466 -1.90 43.60 15.59
C PRO A 466 -0.69 42.68 15.64
N SER A 467 -0.55 41.83 16.67
CA SER A 467 0.52 40.83 16.76
C SER A 467 0.32 39.63 15.84
N ASP A 468 -0.92 39.33 15.46
CA ASP A 468 -1.26 38.16 14.63
C ASP A 468 -1.36 38.49 13.13
N MET A 469 -1.26 39.78 12.76
CA MET A 469 -1.45 40.24 11.37
C MET A 469 -0.48 39.58 10.40
N GLU A 470 0.80 39.43 10.78
CA GLU A 470 1.84 38.85 9.92
C GLU A 470 1.64 37.35 9.71
N LEU A 471 1.48 36.58 10.79
CA LEU A 471 1.15 35.14 10.73
C LEU A 471 -0.12 34.89 9.89
N SER A 472 -1.14 35.73 10.05
CA SER A 472 -2.38 35.65 9.28
C SER A 472 -2.15 35.94 7.79
N ARG A 473 -1.37 36.98 7.48
CA ARG A 473 -1.04 37.34 6.09
C ARG A 473 -0.24 36.24 5.41
N ASN A 474 0.76 35.68 6.09
CA ASN A 474 1.57 34.58 5.58
C ASN A 474 0.72 33.32 5.38
N THR A 475 -0.16 33.00 6.35
CA THR A 475 -1.15 31.91 6.24
C THR A 475 -2.02 32.06 5.00
N LEU A 476 -2.63 33.23 4.80
CA LEU A 476 -3.50 33.51 3.67
C LEU A 476 -2.74 33.53 2.33
N PHE A 477 -1.47 33.95 2.32
CA PHE A 477 -0.58 33.90 1.16
C PHE A 477 -0.30 32.46 0.73
N TRP A 478 0.22 31.62 1.63
CA TRP A 478 0.54 30.22 1.33
C TRP A 478 -0.70 29.44 0.86
N LEU A 479 -1.84 29.62 1.53
CA LEU A 479 -3.10 28.97 1.13
C LEU A 479 -3.71 29.52 -0.17
N SER A 480 -3.27 30.71 -0.63
CA SER A 480 -3.73 31.29 -1.90
C SER A 480 -2.92 30.79 -3.10
N PHE A 481 -1.62 30.52 -2.95
CA PHE A 481 -0.72 30.34 -4.10
C PHE A 481 0.03 29.00 -4.16
N SER A 482 -0.06 28.15 -3.11
CA SER A 482 0.56 26.82 -3.14
C SER A 482 0.03 25.95 -4.28
N LYS A 483 0.92 25.22 -4.96
CA LYS A 483 0.55 24.32 -6.07
C LYS A 483 -0.17 23.05 -5.59
N ARG A 484 -0.06 22.71 -4.30
CA ARG A 484 -0.89 21.72 -3.60
C ARG A 484 -1.37 22.26 -2.25
N LEU A 485 -2.42 21.65 -1.70
CA LEU A 485 -2.81 21.88 -0.30
C LEU A 485 -1.67 21.49 0.66
N LEU A 486 -1.50 22.31 1.69
CA LEU A 486 -0.55 22.09 2.79
C LEU A 486 -1.26 21.41 3.96
N THR A 487 -0.55 20.53 4.65
CA THR A 487 -0.94 20.06 5.99
C THR A 487 -0.82 21.18 7.01
N LEU A 488 -1.49 21.05 8.16
CA LEU A 488 -1.36 22.03 9.23
C LEU A 488 0.10 22.17 9.73
N SER A 489 0.86 21.08 9.74
CA SER A 489 2.28 21.06 10.14
C SER A 489 3.18 21.81 9.14
N GLU A 490 3.07 21.49 7.84
CA GLU A 490 3.76 22.20 6.76
C GLU A 490 3.46 23.70 6.79
N LEU A 491 2.19 24.05 7.00
CA LEU A 491 1.77 25.45 7.07
C LEU A 491 2.35 26.16 8.31
N SER A 492 2.35 25.51 9.49
CA SER A 492 2.85 26.14 10.71
C SER A 492 4.34 26.44 10.70
N GLU A 493 5.13 25.69 9.94
CA GLU A 493 6.57 25.90 9.79
C GLU A 493 6.87 27.03 8.77
N VAL A 494 6.13 27.07 7.66
CA VAL A 494 6.44 28.03 6.59
C VAL A 494 5.87 29.44 6.82
N VAL A 495 4.87 29.61 7.70
CA VAL A 495 4.31 30.95 8.02
C VAL A 495 5.19 31.80 8.93
N VAL A 496 6.14 31.17 9.65
CA VAL A 496 7.15 31.82 10.49
C VAL A 496 8.50 32.01 9.77
N LEU A 497 8.64 31.52 8.53
CA LEU A 497 9.89 31.57 7.79
C LEU A 497 10.17 33.00 7.25
N GLU A 498 11.23 33.61 7.74
CA GLU A 498 11.75 34.89 7.23
C GLU A 498 12.74 34.70 6.07
N GLU A 499 12.84 35.66 5.14
CA GLU A 499 13.73 35.56 3.95
C GLU A 499 15.22 35.40 4.32
N ALA A 500 15.64 35.91 5.48
CA ALA A 500 17.02 35.85 5.99
C ALA A 500 17.30 34.67 6.95
N CYS A 501 16.32 33.77 7.15
CA CYS A 501 16.44 32.65 8.06
C CYS A 501 17.58 31.68 7.66
N THR A 502 18.31 31.19 8.64
CA THR A 502 19.42 30.22 8.47
C THR A 502 19.25 28.96 9.33
N VAL A 503 18.49 29.05 10.42
CA VAL A 503 18.09 27.94 11.31
C VAL A 503 16.64 28.18 11.74
N LEU A 504 15.82 27.13 11.77
CA LEU A 504 14.47 27.17 12.37
C LEU A 504 14.55 26.60 13.80
N ASP A 505 14.93 27.46 14.74
CA ASP A 505 15.03 27.11 16.16
C ASP A 505 13.66 26.86 16.82
N GLU A 506 13.65 26.31 18.03
CA GLU A 506 12.40 26.09 18.78
C GLU A 506 11.74 27.42 19.23
N ASP A 507 12.49 28.52 19.30
CA ASP A 507 12.00 29.83 19.71
C ASP A 507 11.17 30.52 18.60
N THR A 508 11.42 30.20 17.32
CA THR A 508 10.65 30.68 16.15
C THR A 508 9.45 29.79 15.80
N LYS A 509 9.41 28.53 16.27
CA LYS A 509 8.31 27.60 15.97
C LYS A 509 7.01 27.98 16.69
N LEU A 510 5.87 27.78 16.02
CA LEU A 510 4.55 27.97 16.63
C LEU A 510 4.28 26.91 17.70
N ILE A 511 4.19 27.33 18.97
CA ILE A 511 3.83 26.50 20.14
C ILE A 511 2.61 25.60 19.89
N SER A 512 1.64 26.06 19.09
CA SER A 512 0.50 25.27 18.66
C SER A 512 0.10 25.62 17.22
N PRO A 513 0.31 24.72 16.24
CA PRO A 513 -0.13 24.91 14.85
C PRO A 513 -1.62 25.26 14.71
N ARG A 514 -2.47 24.78 15.64
CA ARG A 514 -3.91 25.07 15.63
C ARG A 514 -4.26 26.54 15.88
N ILE A 515 -3.33 27.37 16.33
CA ILE A 515 -3.59 28.81 16.51
C ILE A 515 -3.96 29.50 15.19
N LEU A 516 -3.42 29.03 14.06
CA LEU A 516 -3.74 29.57 12.73
C LEU A 516 -5.24 29.43 12.40
N LEU A 517 -5.86 28.30 12.76
CA LEU A 517 -7.30 28.06 12.59
C LEU A 517 -8.17 28.97 13.47
N HIS A 518 -7.65 29.41 14.61
CA HIS A 518 -8.34 30.32 15.51
C HIS A 518 -8.21 31.79 15.07
N ILE A 519 -7.00 32.23 14.71
CA ILE A 519 -6.74 33.60 14.25
C ILE A 519 -7.45 33.86 12.92
N CYS A 520 -7.31 32.97 11.94
CA CYS A 520 -7.95 33.08 10.62
C CYS A 520 -9.36 32.47 10.57
N GLN A 521 -10.09 32.48 11.70
CA GLN A 521 -11.41 31.83 11.81
C GLN A 521 -12.39 32.36 10.75
N GLY A 522 -13.04 31.44 10.03
CA GLY A 522 -13.98 31.76 8.94
C GLY A 522 -13.32 32.10 7.60
N LEU A 523 -12.02 32.43 7.57
CA LEU A 523 -11.23 32.62 6.35
C LEU A 523 -10.56 31.32 5.87
N ILE A 524 -10.23 30.41 6.79
CA ILE A 524 -9.62 29.10 6.49
C ILE A 524 -10.40 27.94 7.13
N THR A 525 -10.22 26.72 6.61
CA THR A 525 -10.77 25.47 7.17
C THR A 525 -9.77 24.32 7.06
N GLU A 526 -9.85 23.36 7.98
CA GLU A 526 -9.14 22.07 7.96
C GLU A 526 -10.04 21.01 7.28
N ASP A 527 -9.49 20.12 6.45
CA ASP A 527 -10.22 19.01 5.83
C ASP A 527 -10.12 17.70 6.64
N GLU A 528 -10.81 16.64 6.17
CA GLU A 528 -10.83 15.32 6.83
C GLU A 528 -9.43 14.64 6.91
N PHE A 529 -8.43 15.16 6.18
CA PHE A 529 -7.06 14.65 6.11
C PHE A 529 -6.04 15.57 6.81
N GLY A 530 -6.48 16.58 7.58
CA GLY A 530 -5.59 17.52 8.27
C GLY A 530 -4.91 18.53 7.34
N ARG A 531 -5.43 18.71 6.13
CA ARG A 531 -4.94 19.73 5.18
C ARG A 531 -5.73 21.02 5.35
N VAL A 532 -5.03 22.14 5.29
CA VAL A 532 -5.62 23.46 5.46
C VAL A 532 -5.92 24.06 4.08
N LYS A 533 -7.08 24.71 3.96
CA LYS A 533 -7.53 25.41 2.75
C LYS A 533 -8.22 26.71 3.10
N LEU A 534 -8.32 27.63 2.14
CA LEU A 534 -9.23 28.77 2.27
C LEU A 534 -10.67 28.27 2.41
N SER A 535 -11.47 28.94 3.25
CA SER A 535 -12.85 28.54 3.54
C SER A 535 -13.77 28.63 2.32
N HIS A 536 -13.41 29.46 1.33
CA HIS A 536 -14.11 29.60 0.05
C HIS A 536 -13.20 30.31 -0.99
N SER A 537 -13.36 30.04 -2.29
CA SER A 537 -12.54 30.64 -3.36
C SER A 537 -12.62 32.17 -3.42
N SER A 538 -13.78 32.74 -3.05
CA SER A 538 -13.99 34.20 -2.94
C SER A 538 -13.07 34.89 -1.92
N VAL A 539 -12.43 34.16 -1.00
CA VAL A 539 -11.41 34.72 -0.09
C VAL A 539 -10.17 35.12 -0.91
N LYS A 540 -9.65 34.23 -1.76
CA LYS A 540 -8.53 34.52 -2.67
C LYS A 540 -8.88 35.64 -3.67
N GLU A 541 -10.08 35.59 -4.23
CA GLU A 541 -10.59 36.64 -5.14
C GLU A 541 -10.58 38.02 -4.45
N PHE A 542 -11.05 38.10 -3.20
CA PHE A 542 -11.02 39.35 -2.44
C PHE A 542 -9.59 39.81 -2.12
N LEU A 543 -8.73 38.93 -1.62
CA LEU A 543 -7.33 39.21 -1.26
C LEU A 543 -6.49 39.70 -2.45
N THR A 544 -6.81 39.28 -3.67
CA THR A 544 -6.13 39.69 -4.91
C THR A 544 -6.81 40.87 -5.62
N SER A 545 -8.00 41.30 -5.17
CA SER A 545 -8.80 42.34 -5.83
C SER A 545 -8.25 43.76 -5.66
N HIS A 546 -8.66 44.69 -6.53
CA HIS A 546 -8.42 46.12 -6.30
C HIS A 546 -9.15 46.64 -5.04
N ARG A 547 -10.25 45.99 -4.60
CA ARG A 547 -11.05 46.50 -3.47
C ARG A 547 -10.27 46.49 -2.15
N ILE A 548 -9.47 45.44 -1.91
CA ILE A 548 -8.66 45.35 -0.68
C ILE A 548 -7.56 46.42 -0.66
N ARG A 549 -6.94 46.72 -1.82
CA ARG A 549 -5.89 47.74 -1.97
C ARG A 549 -6.37 49.14 -1.56
N THR A 550 -7.66 49.42 -1.72
CA THR A 550 -8.33 50.69 -1.32
C THR A 550 -8.98 50.66 0.06
N SER A 551 -8.85 49.57 0.83
CA SER A 551 -9.51 49.39 2.13
C SER A 551 -8.58 49.64 3.33
N SER A 552 -9.15 49.67 4.53
CA SER A 552 -8.42 49.65 5.81
C SER A 552 -7.43 48.50 5.91
N VAL A 553 -7.81 47.32 5.42
CA VAL A 553 -7.06 46.06 5.51
C VAL A 553 -6.11 45.80 4.33
N ARG A 554 -5.69 46.86 3.62
CA ARG A 554 -4.76 46.80 2.47
C ARG A 554 -3.46 46.02 2.70
N TYR A 555 -3.02 45.87 3.95
CA TYR A 555 -1.86 45.04 4.35
C TYR A 555 -2.01 43.57 3.93
N PHE A 556 -3.22 43.03 4.02
CA PHE A 556 -3.55 41.66 3.59
C PHE A 556 -3.73 41.54 2.06
N GLY A 557 -3.55 42.63 1.30
CA GLY A 557 -3.56 42.60 -0.15
C GLY A 557 -2.44 41.72 -0.70
N LEU A 558 -2.80 40.78 -1.56
CA LEU A 558 -1.89 39.86 -2.21
C LEU A 558 -1.74 40.22 -3.69
N ASP A 559 -0.54 40.05 -4.24
CA ASP A 559 -0.29 40.26 -5.67
C ASP A 559 0.04 38.93 -6.37
N PRO A 560 -0.83 38.43 -7.27
CA PRO A 560 -0.55 37.24 -8.05
C PRO A 560 0.72 37.34 -8.90
N ALA A 561 1.13 38.55 -9.32
CA ALA A 561 2.27 38.73 -10.21
C ALA A 561 3.63 38.47 -9.54
N THR A 562 3.74 38.66 -8.22
CA THR A 562 4.97 38.42 -7.46
C THR A 562 4.92 37.15 -6.62
N ALA A 563 3.76 36.51 -6.49
CA ALA A 563 3.54 35.37 -5.60
C ALA A 563 4.51 34.21 -5.88
N ASP A 564 4.61 33.75 -7.13
CA ASP A 564 5.51 32.64 -7.48
C ASP A 564 6.99 32.97 -7.21
N GLN A 565 7.42 34.24 -7.33
CA GLN A 565 8.78 34.65 -6.97
C GLN A 565 9.01 34.59 -5.45
N THR A 566 8.10 35.15 -4.65
CA THR A 566 8.19 35.05 -3.17
C THR A 566 8.16 33.60 -2.69
N MET A 567 7.33 32.74 -3.29
CA MET A 567 7.29 31.31 -2.95
C MET A 567 8.58 30.59 -3.34
N THR A 568 9.16 30.90 -4.51
CA THR A 568 10.45 30.36 -4.94
C THR A 568 11.54 30.73 -3.93
N ARG A 569 11.62 32.01 -3.54
CA ARG A 569 12.58 32.50 -2.55
C ARG A 569 12.43 31.79 -1.22
N LEU A 570 11.23 31.75 -0.64
CA LEU A 570 10.99 31.12 0.66
C LEU A 570 11.29 29.61 0.63
N CYS A 571 10.92 28.89 -0.43
CA CYS A 571 11.30 27.47 -0.57
C CYS A 571 12.82 27.29 -0.70
N LEU A 572 13.52 28.20 -1.39
CA LEU A 572 14.98 28.17 -1.49
C LEU A 572 15.68 28.54 -0.18
N THR A 573 15.22 29.55 0.56
CA THR A 573 15.69 29.89 1.91
C THR A 573 15.55 28.68 2.82
N TYR A 574 14.39 28.02 2.79
CA TYR A 574 14.14 26.79 3.55
C TYR A 574 15.10 25.66 3.18
N LEU A 575 15.27 25.36 1.89
CA LEU A 575 16.24 24.35 1.44
C LEU A 575 17.70 24.74 1.77
N CYS A 576 17.97 26.02 2.02
CA CYS A 576 19.27 26.58 2.39
C CYS A 576 19.50 26.72 3.91
N LEU A 577 18.63 26.14 4.76
CA LEU A 577 18.83 26.08 6.22
C LEU A 577 20.06 25.24 6.59
N ASP A 578 20.74 25.60 7.67
CA ASP A 578 21.97 24.96 8.12
C ASP A 578 21.74 23.53 8.68
N ASP A 579 20.51 23.21 9.09
CA ASP A 579 20.07 21.85 9.48
C ASP A 579 20.31 20.81 8.37
N PHE A 580 20.13 21.22 7.10
CA PHE A 580 20.34 20.39 5.91
C PHE A 580 21.80 20.33 5.44
N ARG A 581 22.70 21.11 6.05
CA ARG A 581 24.14 21.18 5.72
C ARG A 581 24.87 19.84 5.92
N SER A 582 24.30 18.95 6.74
CA SER A 582 24.80 17.59 6.99
C SER A 582 24.65 16.63 5.81
N GLY A 583 23.84 16.97 4.80
CA GLY A 583 23.67 16.21 3.56
C GLY A 583 22.65 15.07 3.60
N TYR A 584 22.58 14.31 2.51
CA TYR A 584 21.60 13.22 2.34
C TYR A 584 21.73 12.16 3.46
N ALA A 585 20.62 11.50 3.78
CA ALA A 585 20.53 10.43 4.78
C ALA A 585 20.89 9.06 4.19
N TRP A 586 21.41 8.14 5.00
CA TRP A 586 21.75 6.76 4.56
C TRP A 586 20.63 5.75 4.75
N SER A 587 19.71 6.02 5.68
CA SER A 587 18.62 5.12 6.03
C SER A 587 17.25 5.76 5.80
N PHE A 588 16.24 4.93 5.54
CA PHE A 588 14.85 5.38 5.47
C PHE A 588 14.38 6.03 6.78
N ASP A 589 14.88 5.53 7.92
CA ASP A 589 14.52 6.04 9.25
C ASP A 589 15.09 7.46 9.48
N GLU A 590 16.32 7.75 9.01
CA GLU A 590 16.88 9.12 9.00
C GLU A 590 16.09 10.07 8.08
N VAL A 591 15.64 9.61 6.91
CA VAL A 591 14.78 10.41 6.00
C VAL A 591 13.45 10.72 6.69
N ALA A 592 12.80 9.71 7.26
CA ALA A 592 11.50 9.86 7.94
C ALA A 592 11.59 10.73 9.20
N ALA A 593 12.69 10.65 9.96
CA ALA A 593 12.96 11.56 11.08
C ALA A 593 13.09 13.01 10.61
N ARG A 594 13.89 13.25 9.55
CA ARG A 594 14.03 14.58 8.96
C ARG A 594 12.71 15.13 8.41
N GLU A 595 11.91 14.32 7.72
CA GLU A 595 10.56 14.74 7.26
C GLU A 595 9.58 15.02 8.41
N HIS A 596 9.80 14.42 9.59
CA HIS A 596 9.00 14.69 10.79
C HIS A 596 9.43 15.99 11.51
N GLU A 597 10.74 16.23 11.60
CA GLU A 597 11.34 17.44 12.19
C GLU A 597 11.15 18.67 11.29
N HIS A 598 11.14 18.46 9.97
CA HIS A 598 11.02 19.47 8.93
C HIS A 598 9.85 19.17 7.95
N PRO A 599 8.57 19.23 8.40
CA PRO A 599 7.41 18.92 7.58
C PRO A 599 7.37 19.62 6.21
N PHE A 600 7.80 20.89 6.12
CA PHE A 600 7.74 21.67 4.89
C PHE A 600 8.77 21.24 3.83
N LEU A 601 9.80 20.44 4.20
CA LEU A 601 10.85 19.98 3.29
C LEU A 601 10.31 19.31 2.02
N SER A 602 9.31 18.43 2.16
CA SER A 602 8.69 17.73 1.03
C SER A 602 8.02 18.70 0.04
N TYR A 603 7.37 19.76 0.53
CA TYR A 603 6.82 20.79 -0.34
C TYR A 603 7.94 21.61 -1.01
N ALA A 604 8.87 22.14 -0.21
CA ALA A 604 9.94 23.00 -0.69
C ALA A 604 10.75 22.31 -1.80
N GLY A 605 11.20 21.07 -1.54
CA GLY A 605 12.04 20.31 -2.46
C GLY A 605 11.37 19.97 -3.80
N ALA A 606 10.06 19.67 -3.77
CA ALA A 606 9.30 19.32 -4.97
C ALA A 606 8.85 20.54 -5.80
N PHE A 607 8.50 21.65 -5.15
CA PHE A 607 7.77 22.76 -5.80
C PHE A 607 8.58 24.04 -6.04
N TRP A 608 9.73 24.27 -5.41
CA TRP A 608 10.49 25.53 -5.59
C TRP A 608 10.79 25.84 -7.06
N ALA A 609 11.27 24.84 -7.82
CA ALA A 609 11.59 24.99 -9.24
C ALA A 609 10.33 25.13 -10.12
N THR A 610 9.18 24.61 -9.66
CA THR A 610 7.88 24.77 -10.34
C THR A 610 7.32 26.18 -10.14
N HIS A 611 7.52 26.79 -8.97
CA HIS A 611 7.27 28.22 -8.77
C HIS A 611 8.25 29.07 -9.59
N GLY A 612 9.54 28.71 -9.59
CA GLY A 612 10.61 29.46 -10.25
C GLY A 612 10.61 29.46 -11.77
N GLY A 613 9.88 28.55 -12.44
CA GLY A 613 9.93 28.37 -13.90
C GLY A 613 9.55 29.59 -14.74
N ALA A 614 8.80 30.54 -14.17
CA ALA A 614 8.44 31.81 -14.81
C ALA A 614 9.05 33.04 -14.12
N CYS A 615 9.91 32.83 -13.12
CA CYS A 615 10.52 33.91 -12.33
C CYS A 615 11.80 34.44 -12.98
N ASP A 616 12.03 35.74 -12.79
CA ASP A 616 13.31 36.37 -13.13
C ASP A 616 14.30 36.19 -11.96
N PHE A 617 15.35 35.40 -12.20
CA PHE A 617 16.43 35.19 -11.23
C PHE A 617 17.53 36.26 -11.33
N ASP A 618 17.43 37.27 -12.19
CA ASP A 618 18.40 38.37 -12.24
C ASP A 618 18.30 39.31 -11.02
N VAL A 619 17.28 39.13 -10.16
CA VAL A 619 17.25 39.72 -8.81
C VAL A 619 18.30 39.05 -7.92
N ASP A 620 19.30 39.83 -7.50
CA ASP A 620 20.53 39.33 -6.86
C ASP A 620 20.33 38.33 -5.70
N GLY A 621 19.27 38.47 -4.90
CA GLY A 621 18.97 37.56 -3.78
C GLY A 621 18.54 36.16 -4.22
N ASP A 622 17.72 36.04 -5.26
CA ASP A 622 17.17 34.75 -5.70
C ASP A 622 18.26 33.88 -6.35
N ARG A 623 19.14 34.51 -7.14
CA ARG A 623 20.35 33.88 -7.69
C ARG A 623 21.34 33.44 -6.61
N GLN A 624 21.52 34.23 -5.56
CA GLN A 624 22.40 33.86 -4.44
C GLN A 624 21.90 32.62 -3.70
N LEU A 625 20.59 32.46 -3.52
CA LEU A 625 20.02 31.26 -2.91
C LEU A 625 20.16 30.02 -3.79
N VAL A 626 19.91 30.13 -5.11
CA VAL A 626 20.15 29.01 -6.05
C VAL A 626 21.62 28.60 -6.05
N ASN A 627 22.55 29.56 -6.08
CA ASN A 627 23.98 29.27 -5.98
C ASN A 627 24.34 28.64 -4.62
N LYS A 628 23.87 29.18 -3.49
CA LYS A 628 24.09 28.60 -2.14
C LYS A 628 23.63 27.14 -2.09
N LEU A 629 22.45 26.84 -2.64
CA LEU A 629 21.94 25.47 -2.73
C LEU A 629 22.86 24.58 -3.58
N PHE A 630 23.25 25.02 -4.78
CA PHE A 630 24.04 24.20 -5.70
C PHE A 630 25.51 24.02 -5.27
N ASP A 631 26.14 25.07 -4.75
CA ASP A 631 27.52 25.06 -4.24
C ASP A 631 27.66 24.18 -2.99
N SER A 632 26.57 23.99 -2.23
CA SER A 632 26.55 23.08 -1.07
C SER A 632 26.89 21.62 -1.43
N ARG A 633 26.87 21.25 -2.72
CA ARG A 633 27.36 19.96 -3.23
C ARG A 633 28.81 19.67 -2.84
N CYS A 634 29.64 20.68 -2.57
CA CYS A 634 31.01 20.50 -2.10
C CYS A 634 31.13 20.02 -0.63
N LEU A 635 30.02 20.04 0.12
CA LEU A 635 29.96 19.64 1.53
C LEU A 635 29.80 18.11 1.68
N PRO A 636 30.03 17.54 2.89
CA PRO A 636 29.79 16.12 3.15
C PRO A 636 28.38 15.68 2.76
N ARG A 637 28.26 14.52 2.10
CA ARG A 637 27.00 13.99 1.55
C ARG A 637 26.24 15.02 0.69
N GLN A 638 27.00 15.87 -0.01
CA GLN A 638 26.54 16.97 -0.87
C GLN A 638 25.69 18.04 -0.17
N GLY A 639 25.71 18.13 1.16
CA GLY A 639 24.99 19.17 1.91
C GLY A 639 23.52 19.34 1.49
N ASN A 640 23.07 20.59 1.50
CA ASN A 640 21.70 20.97 1.15
C ASN A 640 21.26 20.46 -0.24
N TYR A 641 22.17 20.43 -1.22
CA TYR A 641 21.93 19.86 -2.55
C TYR A 641 21.60 18.37 -2.47
N GLY A 642 22.37 17.61 -1.69
CA GLY A 642 22.13 16.19 -1.45
C GLY A 642 20.78 15.93 -0.80
N VAL A 643 20.41 16.73 0.21
CA VAL A 643 19.08 16.65 0.86
C VAL A 643 17.98 16.96 -0.16
N TRP A 644 18.10 18.05 -0.92
CA TRP A 644 17.11 18.42 -1.93
C TRP A 644 16.90 17.32 -2.98
N VAL A 645 17.98 16.74 -3.51
CA VAL A 645 17.89 15.67 -4.50
C VAL A 645 17.30 14.39 -3.90
N GLN A 646 17.58 14.09 -2.63
CA GLN A 646 16.92 12.99 -1.91
C GLN A 646 15.41 13.23 -1.75
N THR A 647 14.99 14.44 -1.37
CA THR A 647 13.57 14.80 -1.25
C THR A 647 12.85 14.80 -2.61
N LEU A 648 13.51 15.28 -3.66
CA LEU A 648 12.98 15.28 -5.03
C LEU A 648 12.85 13.84 -5.57
N ILE A 649 13.73 12.94 -5.13
CA ILE A 649 13.84 11.58 -5.65
C ILE A 649 14.01 10.53 -4.51
N PRO A 650 12.97 10.27 -3.67
CA PRO A 650 13.13 9.46 -2.46
C PRO A 650 13.51 7.99 -2.68
N GLU A 651 13.20 7.44 -3.86
CA GLU A 651 13.44 6.04 -4.22
C GLU A 651 14.79 5.85 -4.95
N ALA A 652 15.59 6.90 -5.14
CA ALA A 652 16.90 6.79 -5.78
C ALA A 652 17.97 6.27 -4.83
N GLU A 653 18.89 5.46 -5.36
CA GLU A 653 20.11 5.06 -4.65
C GLU A 653 21.01 6.28 -4.44
N ASN A 654 21.74 6.32 -3.31
CA ASN A 654 22.61 7.46 -2.96
C ASN A 654 23.66 7.78 -4.04
N GLN A 655 24.08 6.78 -4.82
CA GLN A 655 24.99 6.97 -5.96
C GLN A 655 24.39 7.85 -7.08
N VAL A 656 23.06 7.81 -7.30
CA VAL A 656 22.36 8.70 -8.24
C VAL A 656 22.39 10.14 -7.74
N ILE A 657 22.23 10.32 -6.42
CA ILE A 657 22.35 11.63 -5.77
C ILE A 657 23.76 12.18 -6.01
N GLU A 658 24.80 11.39 -5.75
CA GLU A 658 26.22 11.77 -5.90
C GLU A 658 26.63 12.12 -7.33
N THR A 659 26.11 11.38 -8.31
CA THR A 659 26.46 11.54 -9.72
C THR A 659 25.70 12.65 -10.43
N THR A 660 24.56 13.12 -9.92
CA THR A 660 23.75 14.13 -10.62
C THR A 660 24.31 15.55 -10.45
N HIS A 661 24.40 16.31 -11.55
CA HIS A 661 24.89 17.69 -11.58
C HIS A 661 23.74 18.73 -11.61
N PRO A 662 23.92 19.95 -11.05
CA PRO A 662 22.87 20.98 -11.05
C PRO A 662 22.31 21.37 -12.42
N LEU A 663 23.15 21.34 -13.48
CA LEU A 663 22.74 21.65 -14.85
C LEU A 663 21.60 20.73 -15.32
N TYR A 664 21.63 19.44 -14.94
CA TYR A 664 20.58 18.48 -15.28
C TYR A 664 19.22 18.92 -14.74
N TYR A 665 19.14 19.32 -13.46
CA TYR A 665 17.87 19.77 -12.88
C TYR A 665 17.44 21.16 -13.39
N ALA A 666 18.38 22.09 -13.59
CA ALA A 666 18.08 23.39 -14.17
C ALA A 666 17.44 23.23 -15.58
N ALA A 667 17.98 22.31 -16.39
CA ALA A 667 17.41 21.93 -17.68
C ALA A 667 16.06 21.19 -17.55
N SER A 668 15.97 20.24 -16.60
CA SER A 668 14.77 19.44 -16.31
C SER A 668 13.60 20.24 -15.71
N PHE A 669 13.80 21.47 -15.24
CA PHE A 669 12.73 22.37 -14.80
C PHE A 669 12.57 23.59 -15.71
N GLY A 670 13.37 23.68 -16.79
CA GLY A 670 13.33 24.82 -17.70
C GLY A 670 13.77 26.15 -17.07
N LEU A 671 14.61 26.11 -16.03
CA LEU A 671 15.11 27.29 -15.32
C LEU A 671 16.15 28.04 -16.17
N VAL A 672 15.70 28.65 -17.26
CA VAL A 672 16.53 29.28 -18.29
C VAL A 672 17.57 30.26 -17.74
N PRO A 673 17.27 31.18 -16.79
CA PRO A 673 18.28 32.06 -16.20
C PRO A 673 19.37 31.28 -15.45
N VAL A 674 18.99 30.21 -14.74
CA VAL A 674 19.92 29.35 -13.99
C VAL A 674 20.79 28.53 -14.96
N VAL A 675 20.23 28.02 -16.05
CA VAL A 675 21.00 27.35 -17.12
C VAL A 675 22.03 28.31 -17.72
N LYS A 676 21.64 29.55 -18.06
CA LYS A 676 22.57 30.59 -18.55
C LYS A 676 23.68 30.89 -17.54
N ALA A 677 23.34 31.03 -16.26
CA ALA A 677 24.30 31.30 -15.20
C ALA A 677 25.32 30.16 -15.03
N LEU A 678 24.87 28.90 -14.96
CA LEU A 678 25.73 27.72 -14.81
C LEU A 678 26.69 27.54 -16.00
N LEU A 679 26.20 27.72 -17.23
CA LEU A 679 27.00 27.62 -18.45
C LEU A 679 28.07 28.72 -18.54
N ALA A 680 27.84 29.88 -17.93
CA ALA A 680 28.79 31.00 -17.90
C ALA A 680 29.77 30.95 -16.72
N SER A 681 29.40 30.35 -15.58
CA SER A 681 30.16 30.42 -14.34
C SER A 681 31.16 29.29 -14.12
N VAL A 682 31.01 28.14 -14.80
CA VAL A 682 31.83 26.93 -14.56
C VAL A 682 32.70 26.61 -15.80
N PRO A 683 34.00 27.00 -15.81
CA PRO A 683 34.91 26.66 -16.90
C PRO A 683 35.11 25.14 -17.02
N GLY A 684 34.88 24.59 -18.21
CA GLY A 684 35.01 23.14 -18.45
C GLY A 684 33.86 22.30 -17.88
N LEU A 685 32.70 22.91 -17.62
CA LEU A 685 31.46 22.19 -17.32
C LEU A 685 31.13 21.20 -18.44
N ASP A 686 30.97 19.92 -18.08
CA ASP A 686 30.43 18.92 -18.98
C ASP A 686 28.93 19.17 -19.18
N VAL A 687 28.58 19.64 -20.37
CA VAL A 687 27.20 19.99 -20.77
C VAL A 687 26.31 18.76 -21.01
N ASP A 688 26.93 17.59 -21.21
CA ASP A 688 26.26 16.32 -21.46
C ASP A 688 26.29 15.39 -20.23
N ALA A 689 26.83 15.85 -19.10
CA ALA A 689 26.95 15.10 -17.85
C ALA A 689 25.60 14.44 -17.44
N PRO A 690 25.54 13.10 -17.37
CA PRO A 690 24.29 12.39 -17.11
C PRO A 690 23.75 12.66 -15.69
N GLY A 691 22.43 12.66 -15.53
CA GLY A 691 21.79 12.94 -14.25
C GLY A 691 20.43 12.29 -14.04
N GLY A 692 19.95 12.35 -12.79
CA GLY A 692 18.69 11.76 -12.36
C GLY A 692 18.69 10.23 -12.40
N ARG A 693 17.53 9.62 -12.09
CA ARG A 693 17.35 8.15 -12.00
C ARG A 693 17.83 7.36 -13.22
N TYR A 694 17.79 7.96 -14.41
CA TYR A 694 18.05 7.29 -15.67
C TYR A 694 19.41 7.64 -16.29
N GLY A 695 20.18 8.55 -15.68
CA GLY A 695 21.43 9.02 -16.27
C GLY A 695 21.25 9.68 -17.64
N SER A 696 20.14 10.39 -17.84
CA SER A 696 19.85 11.13 -19.08
C SER A 696 20.71 12.39 -19.15
N THR A 697 21.07 12.84 -20.36
CA THR A 697 21.76 14.13 -20.54
C THR A 697 20.83 15.31 -20.24
N PRO A 698 21.36 16.50 -19.86
CA PRO A 698 20.55 17.71 -19.65
C PRO A 698 19.73 18.09 -20.89
N LEU A 699 20.28 17.87 -22.08
CA LEU A 699 19.60 18.12 -23.35
C LEU A 699 18.41 17.17 -23.55
N PHE A 700 18.60 15.87 -23.27
CA PHE A 700 17.51 14.88 -23.40
C PHE A 700 16.35 15.20 -22.46
N VAL A 701 16.61 15.46 -21.17
CA VAL A 701 15.54 15.73 -20.19
C VAL A 701 14.82 17.06 -20.48
N ALA A 702 15.53 18.09 -20.96
CA ALA A 702 14.89 19.34 -21.40
C ALA A 702 13.95 19.13 -22.59
N CYS A 703 14.39 18.38 -23.62
CA CYS A 703 13.53 18.04 -24.75
C CYS A 703 12.33 17.17 -24.32
N TRP A 704 12.56 16.16 -23.46
CA TRP A 704 11.53 15.24 -22.97
C TRP A 704 10.45 15.96 -22.16
N ARG A 705 10.81 16.99 -21.39
CA ARG A 705 9.86 17.84 -20.62
C ARG A 705 9.31 19.05 -21.39
N GLY A 706 9.69 19.23 -22.65
CA GLY A 706 9.22 20.36 -23.47
C GLY A 706 9.85 21.71 -23.13
N HIS A 707 10.95 21.75 -22.38
CA HIS A 707 11.69 22.97 -22.04
C HIS A 707 12.63 23.40 -23.19
N TYR A 708 12.04 23.71 -24.35
CA TYR A 708 12.78 23.91 -25.60
C TYR A 708 13.75 25.10 -25.59
N GLU A 709 13.50 26.15 -24.80
CA GLU A 709 14.46 27.26 -24.65
C GLU A 709 15.74 26.81 -23.92
N ALA A 710 15.60 26.05 -22.82
CA ALA A 710 16.74 25.46 -22.12
C ALA A 710 17.51 24.48 -23.03
N ALA A 711 16.80 23.64 -23.80
CA ALA A 711 17.41 22.77 -24.79
C ALA A 711 18.17 23.56 -25.90
N GLY A 712 17.63 24.70 -26.35
CA GLY A 712 18.30 25.58 -27.30
C GLY A 712 19.62 26.15 -26.77
N LEU A 713 19.65 26.55 -25.50
CA LEU A 713 20.86 27.05 -24.83
C LEU A 713 21.92 25.96 -24.63
N LEU A 714 21.51 24.75 -24.28
CA LEU A 714 22.42 23.60 -24.20
C LEU A 714 23.05 23.27 -25.55
N LEU A 715 22.26 23.31 -26.64
CA LEU A 715 22.76 23.16 -28.02
C LEU A 715 23.68 24.31 -28.45
N GLU A 716 23.53 25.51 -27.89
CA GLU A 716 24.46 26.64 -28.09
C GLU A 716 25.76 26.49 -27.31
N ALA A 717 25.70 25.90 -26.11
CA ALA A 717 26.88 25.52 -25.33
C ALA A 717 27.60 24.26 -25.86
N GLY A 718 27.02 23.55 -26.82
CA GLY A 718 27.67 22.44 -27.53
C GLY A 718 27.23 21.03 -27.12
N ALA A 719 26.13 20.87 -26.38
CA ALA A 719 25.58 19.57 -26.00
C ALA A 719 25.27 18.70 -27.23
N ASP A 720 25.60 17.40 -27.17
CA ASP A 720 25.46 16.47 -28.29
C ASP A 720 24.03 15.90 -28.41
N PRO A 721 23.26 16.24 -29.47
CA PRO A 721 21.91 15.72 -29.67
C PRO A 721 21.85 14.23 -30.04
N TYR A 722 22.99 13.59 -30.36
CA TYR A 722 23.04 12.18 -30.75
C TYR A 722 23.31 11.24 -29.57
N LEU A 723 23.60 11.77 -28.38
CA LEU A 723 23.76 10.92 -27.18
C LEU A 723 22.43 10.22 -26.84
N PRO A 724 22.44 8.89 -26.66
CA PRO A 724 21.27 8.16 -26.20
C PRO A 724 21.08 8.37 -24.69
N ASP A 725 19.83 8.35 -24.25
CA ASP A 725 19.48 8.18 -22.84
C ASP A 725 20.07 6.87 -22.29
N SER A 726 20.68 6.93 -21.10
CA SER A 726 21.40 5.80 -20.51
C SER A 726 20.45 4.69 -20.02
N GLY A 727 19.17 5.00 -19.78
CA GLY A 727 18.15 4.02 -19.39
C GLY A 727 17.50 3.30 -20.58
N ALA A 728 17.13 4.04 -21.62
CA ALA A 728 16.33 3.53 -22.75
C ALA A 728 17.12 3.28 -24.04
N GLY A 729 18.32 3.86 -24.20
CA GLY A 729 19.04 3.87 -25.48
C GLY A 729 18.44 4.81 -26.54
N VAL A 730 17.52 5.68 -26.13
CA VAL A 730 16.68 6.55 -26.99
C VAL A 730 17.31 7.93 -27.13
N THR A 731 17.36 8.50 -28.33
CA THR A 731 17.90 9.87 -28.57
C THR A 731 16.78 10.90 -28.61
N ILE A 732 17.11 12.20 -28.60
CA ILE A 732 16.07 13.25 -28.73
C ILE A 732 15.27 13.12 -30.04
N PHE A 733 15.87 12.61 -31.11
CA PHE A 733 15.21 12.45 -32.43
C PHE A 733 14.02 11.47 -32.41
N SER A 734 13.92 10.64 -31.38
CA SER A 734 12.83 9.68 -31.14
C SER A 734 11.70 10.24 -30.26
N LEU A 735 11.82 11.47 -29.76
CA LEU A 735 10.79 12.12 -28.93
C LEU A 735 9.61 12.65 -29.77
N PRO A 736 8.38 12.72 -29.20
CA PRO A 736 7.20 13.21 -29.91
C PRO A 736 7.38 14.62 -30.50
N HIS A 737 6.92 14.80 -31.75
CA HIS A 737 7.09 16.07 -32.46
C HIS A 737 5.99 17.10 -32.13
N SER A 738 6.27 17.98 -31.16
CA SER A 738 5.57 19.27 -31.05
C SER A 738 6.07 20.24 -32.14
N ALA A 739 5.29 21.28 -32.46
CA ALA A 739 5.71 22.30 -33.43
C ALA A 739 6.98 23.05 -32.99
N GLN A 740 7.13 23.28 -31.69
CA GLN A 740 8.32 23.90 -31.08
C GLN A 740 9.53 22.96 -31.13
N PHE A 741 9.32 21.66 -30.89
CA PHE A 741 10.36 20.65 -31.03
C PHE A 741 10.82 20.51 -32.49
N ALA A 742 9.91 20.56 -33.46
CA ALA A 742 10.25 20.55 -34.88
C ALA A 742 11.12 21.76 -35.29
N GLN A 743 10.87 22.94 -34.70
CA GLN A 743 11.71 24.12 -34.89
C GLN A 743 13.12 23.95 -34.29
N LEU A 744 13.21 23.33 -33.09
CA LEU A 744 14.49 23.00 -32.44
C LEU A 744 15.28 21.92 -33.20
N LEU A 745 14.62 20.91 -33.75
CA LEU A 745 15.27 19.94 -34.65
C LEU A 745 15.72 20.59 -35.96
N ALA A 746 14.99 21.58 -36.48
CA ALA A 746 15.41 22.32 -37.67
C ALA A 746 16.67 23.18 -37.42
N THR A 747 16.85 23.76 -36.23
CA THR A 747 18.12 24.45 -35.87
C THR A 747 19.29 23.46 -35.72
N VAL A 748 19.09 22.29 -35.11
CA VAL A 748 20.10 21.21 -35.07
C VAL A 748 20.52 20.78 -36.49
N LEU A 749 19.55 20.50 -37.36
CA LEU A 749 19.80 20.02 -38.73
C LEU A 749 20.36 21.09 -39.68
N SER A 750 20.13 22.38 -39.41
CA SER A 750 20.68 23.48 -40.21
C SER A 750 22.11 23.84 -39.80
N ARG A 751 22.47 23.76 -38.49
CA ARG A 751 23.87 23.86 -38.04
C ARG A 751 24.77 22.83 -38.73
N ARG A 752 24.26 21.60 -38.93
CA ARG A 752 24.95 20.54 -39.73
C ARG A 752 25.25 20.96 -41.18
N LYS A 753 24.39 21.76 -41.82
CA LYS A 753 24.60 22.25 -43.19
C LYS A 753 25.60 23.41 -43.29
N GLN A 754 25.88 24.10 -42.17
CA GLN A 754 26.91 25.14 -42.10
C GLN A 754 28.27 24.59 -41.62
N GLY A 755 28.26 23.46 -40.90
CA GLY A 755 29.45 22.79 -40.37
C GLY A 755 30.18 21.82 -41.32
N THR A 756 29.81 21.71 -42.59
CA THR A 756 30.51 20.86 -43.58
C THR A 756 31.86 21.47 -44.00
N GLY A 757 32.82 21.47 -43.07
CA GLY A 757 34.13 22.08 -43.27
C GLY A 757 35.27 21.55 -42.38
N ARG A 758 34.98 20.72 -41.36
CA ARG A 758 36.02 19.95 -40.64
C ARG A 758 35.58 18.51 -40.43
N HIS A 759 36.44 17.60 -40.89
CA HIS A 759 36.21 16.17 -40.87
C HIS A 759 36.18 15.60 -39.45
N LEU A 760 35.23 14.71 -39.20
CA LEU A 760 35.42 13.60 -38.26
C LEU A 760 36.46 12.64 -38.87
N THR A 761 37.61 12.49 -38.22
CA THR A 761 38.60 11.44 -38.47
C THR A 761 39.16 10.93 -37.16
N ALA A 762 39.23 9.61 -37.01
CA ALA A 762 39.82 8.96 -35.85
C ALA A 762 41.38 8.92 -35.92
N ALA A 763 42.02 8.85 -34.74
CA ALA A 763 43.44 8.57 -34.51
C ALA A 763 44.45 9.66 -34.98
N PRO A 764 45.76 9.66 -34.58
CA PRO A 764 46.51 8.64 -33.82
C PRO A 764 47.43 9.16 -32.68
N HIS A 765 48.21 8.25 -32.08
CA HIS A 765 49.41 8.55 -31.26
C HIS A 765 50.56 9.17 -32.11
N ALA A 766 51.36 10.07 -31.52
CA ALA A 766 52.83 9.92 -31.31
C ALA A 766 53.60 11.25 -31.08
N ASP A 767 54.42 11.25 -30.02
CA ASP A 767 55.74 11.87 -29.83
C ASP A 767 56.08 13.32 -30.24
N ASN A 768 56.49 14.13 -29.24
CA ASN A 768 57.70 14.96 -29.34
C ASN A 768 58.36 15.26 -27.98
N VAL A 769 59.67 15.50 -28.00
CA VAL A 769 60.66 15.23 -26.91
C VAL A 769 61.64 16.43 -26.84
N MET A 770 62.16 16.96 -25.71
CA MET A 770 62.30 16.59 -24.28
C MET A 770 62.53 17.93 -23.46
N PRO A 771 63.17 18.05 -22.27
CA PRO A 771 63.43 17.12 -21.13
C PRO A 771 63.25 17.68 -19.68
N SER A 772 63.26 16.74 -18.71
CA SER A 772 63.72 16.88 -17.30
C SER A 772 62.87 17.71 -16.31
N ALA A 773 62.74 17.38 -15.02
CA ALA A 773 63.15 16.21 -14.20
C ALA A 773 62.05 15.99 -13.11
N GLY A 774 61.88 14.85 -12.45
CA GLY A 774 62.57 13.56 -12.43
C GLY A 774 61.81 12.60 -11.50
N ALA A 775 61.83 11.29 -11.80
CA ALA A 775 61.17 10.24 -11.00
C ALA A 775 62.06 9.76 -9.82
N PRO A 776 61.56 8.94 -8.87
CA PRO A 776 61.39 7.50 -9.14
C PRO A 776 60.05 6.88 -8.64
N PRO A 777 59.73 5.61 -8.99
CA PRO A 777 58.33 5.20 -9.16
C PRO A 777 57.92 3.83 -8.54
N ALA A 778 56.65 3.48 -8.81
CA ALA A 778 56.12 2.15 -9.14
C ALA A 778 55.88 1.08 -8.04
N ARG A 779 54.60 0.68 -7.94
CA ARG A 779 54.02 -0.69 -8.13
C ARG A 779 52.54 -0.62 -7.67
N GLY A 780 51.53 -1.16 -8.33
CA GLY A 780 51.48 -2.13 -9.44
C GLY A 780 50.85 -3.44 -8.94
N GLY A 781 49.62 -3.74 -9.36
CA GLY A 781 48.97 -5.03 -9.03
C GLY A 781 47.44 -5.01 -9.07
N LEU A 782 46.85 -5.53 -10.16
CA LEU A 782 45.51 -6.10 -10.14
C LEU A 782 45.57 -7.48 -9.46
N ALA A 783 44.72 -7.74 -8.47
CA ALA A 783 44.35 -9.10 -8.08
C ALA A 783 43.03 -9.13 -7.30
N SER A 784 42.10 -9.95 -7.77
CA SER A 784 40.97 -10.48 -6.99
C SER A 784 41.46 -11.42 -5.89
N HIS A 785 40.84 -11.43 -4.70
CA HIS A 785 40.27 -12.63 -4.04
C HIS A 785 39.87 -12.40 -2.56
N THR A 786 38.66 -12.88 -2.21
CA THR A 786 38.21 -13.50 -0.93
C THR A 786 38.55 -12.91 0.45
N PHE A 787 37.48 -12.50 1.15
CA PHE A 787 37.06 -13.01 2.48
C PHE A 787 38.11 -13.55 3.48
N GLN A 788 38.42 -12.72 4.50
CA GLN A 788 38.74 -13.01 5.93
C GLN A 788 39.36 -11.70 6.49
N GLY A 789 39.04 -11.13 7.65
CA GLY A 789 38.24 -11.62 8.78
C GLY A 789 39.09 -11.68 10.05
N MET A 790 39.33 -10.54 10.75
CA MET A 790 39.89 -10.52 12.12
C MET A 790 39.67 -9.17 12.84
N ASN A 791 39.51 -9.24 14.17
CA ASN A 791 39.17 -8.14 15.08
C ASN A 791 40.39 -7.48 15.76
N GLY A 792 40.19 -6.28 16.32
CA GLY A 792 41.01 -5.64 17.36
C GLY A 792 40.70 -4.12 17.45
N THR A 793 39.80 -3.62 18.31
CA THR A 793 39.83 -3.36 19.78
C THR A 793 40.57 -2.09 20.22
N GLN A 794 39.99 -1.38 21.22
CA GLN A 794 40.46 -0.17 21.94
C GLN A 794 40.30 1.17 21.18
N GLU A 795 39.90 2.31 21.76
CA GLU A 795 39.46 2.77 23.10
C GLU A 795 38.53 4.01 22.90
N ALA A 796 37.34 4.14 23.49
CA ALA A 796 37.00 4.57 24.87
C ALA A 796 37.33 6.06 25.21
N ALA A 797 36.29 6.90 25.36
CA ALA A 797 36.30 8.19 26.08
C ALA A 797 34.88 8.61 26.52
N ASP A 798 34.72 8.90 27.80
CA ASP A 798 33.46 8.91 28.58
C ASP A 798 32.52 10.14 28.46
N ALA A 799 31.21 9.87 28.65
CA ALA A 799 30.25 10.51 29.59
C ALA A 799 29.98 12.06 29.56
N PRO A 800 28.79 12.55 30.03
CA PRO A 800 27.85 11.91 30.96
C PRO A 800 26.36 11.85 30.57
N ASN A 801 25.62 11.04 31.34
CA ASN A 801 24.18 10.82 31.23
C ASN A 801 23.34 11.99 31.77
N GLY A 802 22.11 12.13 31.26
CA GLY A 802 21.04 12.98 31.79
C GLY A 802 19.67 12.29 31.61
N ASP A 803 18.78 12.46 32.58
CA ASP A 803 17.61 11.59 32.86
C ASP A 803 16.58 11.30 31.76
N ASP A 804 16.02 10.08 31.84
CA ASP A 804 14.80 9.65 31.16
C ASP A 804 13.54 10.35 31.70
N THR A 805 12.90 11.22 30.90
CA THR A 805 11.44 11.45 31.00
C THR A 805 10.84 11.93 29.67
N ASN A 806 10.21 11.03 28.89
CA ASN A 806 8.95 11.35 28.18
C ASN A 806 8.29 10.12 27.51
N GLU A 807 7.13 9.70 28.04
CA GLU A 807 6.21 8.79 27.37
C GLU A 807 5.33 9.55 26.36
N SER A 808 5.80 9.75 25.12
CA SER A 808 4.97 10.41 24.07
C SER A 808 5.12 9.88 22.64
N ALA A 809 6.13 9.05 22.33
CA ALA A 809 6.45 8.63 20.96
C ALA A 809 5.56 7.52 20.35
N ASP A 810 4.67 6.88 21.12
CA ASP A 810 4.00 5.62 20.71
C ASP A 810 2.78 5.78 19.75
N SER A 811 2.51 6.99 19.21
CA SER A 811 1.29 7.25 18.42
C SER A 811 1.46 7.36 16.90
N ALA A 812 2.66 7.64 16.39
CA ALA A 812 2.90 7.88 14.97
C ALA A 812 3.23 6.60 14.17
N GLU A 813 4.15 5.75 14.64
CA GLU A 813 4.58 4.53 13.92
C GLU A 813 3.47 3.49 13.69
N GLN A 814 2.38 3.53 14.47
CA GLN A 814 1.28 2.56 14.35
C GLN A 814 0.36 2.79 13.14
N GLN A 815 0.54 3.87 12.35
CA GLN A 815 -0.49 4.33 11.42
C GLN A 815 -0.21 4.13 9.92
N GLN A 816 1.04 3.85 9.49
CA GLN A 816 1.42 4.04 8.08
C GLN A 816 1.78 2.78 7.25
N LEU A 817 1.57 1.54 7.75
CA LEU A 817 1.93 0.32 6.98
C LEU A 817 0.89 -0.82 6.93
N ALA A 818 -0.33 -0.61 7.42
CA ALA A 818 -1.42 -1.56 7.20
C ALA A 818 -2.22 -1.20 5.94
N ILE A 819 -1.81 -1.72 4.76
CA ILE A 819 -2.66 -2.12 3.58
C ILE A 819 -1.84 -2.35 2.29
N ASN A 820 -0.63 -1.79 2.12
CA ASN A 820 0.13 -1.84 0.85
C ASN A 820 1.38 -2.75 0.85
N ALA A 821 1.27 -3.99 1.34
CA ALA A 821 2.36 -4.99 1.23
C ALA A 821 1.84 -6.42 1.01
N LEU A 822 1.19 -6.67 -0.13
CA LEU A 822 0.89 -8.03 -0.59
C LEU A 822 2.14 -8.66 -1.22
N VAL A 823 3.05 -9.14 -0.36
CA VAL A 823 4.08 -10.10 -0.75
C VAL A 823 3.43 -11.48 -0.87
N VAL A 824 3.73 -12.15 -1.99
CA VAL A 824 3.33 -13.51 -2.39
C VAL A 824 3.00 -14.45 -1.22
N VAL A 825 1.77 -14.97 -1.18
CA VAL A 825 1.42 -16.18 -0.41
C VAL A 825 1.07 -17.31 -1.39
N PRO A 826 1.75 -18.46 -1.37
CA PRO A 826 1.47 -19.57 -2.28
C PRO A 826 0.27 -20.43 -1.82
N SER A 827 -0.54 -20.88 -2.80
CA SER A 827 -1.47 -22.02 -2.73
C SER A 827 -2.61 -21.99 -1.69
N THR A 828 -3.67 -22.77 -1.95
CA THR A 828 -4.78 -23.01 -1.02
C THR A 828 -4.29 -23.66 0.25
N ILE A 829 -4.29 -22.92 1.36
CA ILE A 829 -3.92 -23.43 2.69
C ILE A 829 -5.06 -24.33 3.18
N ASP A 830 -4.78 -25.62 3.36
CA ASP A 830 -5.67 -26.53 4.06
C ASP A 830 -5.73 -26.12 5.55
N PRO A 831 -6.91 -25.88 6.15
CA PRO A 831 -7.05 -25.45 7.54
C PRO A 831 -6.85 -26.63 8.52
N THR A 832 -5.68 -27.26 8.44
CA THR A 832 -5.16 -28.33 9.30
C THR A 832 -3.86 -27.86 9.94
N VAL A 833 -3.39 -28.54 10.99
CA VAL A 833 -2.11 -28.18 11.62
C VAL A 833 -0.98 -28.35 10.60
N GLU A 834 -1.02 -29.44 9.84
CA GLU A 834 -0.08 -29.80 8.79
C GLU A 834 -0.03 -28.75 7.66
N GLY A 835 -1.21 -28.26 7.21
CA GLY A 835 -1.31 -27.20 6.21
C GLY A 835 -0.71 -25.87 6.68
N PHE A 836 -1.00 -25.45 7.91
CA PHE A 836 -0.40 -24.25 8.49
C PHE A 836 1.11 -24.41 8.75
N GLU A 837 1.59 -25.60 9.18
CA GLU A 837 3.04 -25.85 9.29
C GLU A 837 3.75 -25.73 7.94
N GLN A 838 3.16 -26.24 6.85
CA GLN A 838 3.73 -26.12 5.51
C GLN A 838 3.84 -24.65 5.08
N GLN A 839 2.81 -23.85 5.35
CA GLN A 839 2.82 -22.41 5.10
C GLN A 839 3.91 -21.70 5.92
N ILE A 840 4.04 -22.00 7.22
CA ILE A 840 5.04 -21.39 8.10
C ILE A 840 6.46 -21.70 7.61
N ARG A 841 6.73 -22.95 7.19
CA ARG A 841 8.04 -23.36 6.66
C ARG A 841 8.38 -22.67 5.33
N GLN A 842 7.38 -22.32 4.51
CA GLN A 842 7.57 -21.55 3.28
C GLN A 842 7.83 -20.06 3.56
N LEU A 843 7.08 -19.45 4.48
CA LEU A 843 7.22 -18.03 4.82
C LEU A 843 8.49 -17.74 5.63
N PHE A 844 8.88 -18.65 6.53
CA PHE A 844 10.02 -18.48 7.43
C PHE A 844 10.97 -19.69 7.42
N PRO A 845 11.75 -19.89 6.33
CA PRO A 845 12.65 -21.04 6.19
C PRO A 845 13.78 -21.11 7.23
N ARG A 846 14.00 -20.03 8.00
CA ARG A 846 15.04 -19.92 9.05
C ARG A 846 14.51 -20.18 10.47
N LEU A 847 13.22 -20.54 10.64
CA LEU A 847 12.62 -20.75 11.95
C LEU A 847 13.01 -22.12 12.53
N ASP A 848 14.15 -22.14 13.23
CA ASP A 848 14.92 -23.36 13.53
C ASP A 848 14.26 -24.42 14.45
N PRO A 849 13.42 -24.09 15.45
CA PRO A 849 12.78 -25.11 16.29
C PRO A 849 11.46 -25.65 15.67
N PRO A 850 11.35 -26.96 15.34
CA PRO A 850 10.09 -27.54 14.86
C PRO A 850 8.91 -27.37 15.84
N ALA A 851 9.22 -27.33 17.14
CA ALA A 851 8.24 -27.06 18.19
C ALA A 851 7.60 -25.65 18.09
N LEU A 852 8.32 -24.65 17.58
CA LEU A 852 7.75 -23.31 17.31
C LEU A 852 6.87 -23.32 16.07
N VAL A 853 7.30 -24.00 14.99
CA VAL A 853 6.49 -24.17 13.77
C VAL A 853 5.14 -24.81 14.12
N HIS A 854 5.16 -25.92 14.86
CA HIS A 854 3.96 -26.61 15.34
C HIS A 854 3.12 -25.74 16.30
N ARG A 855 3.75 -24.97 17.20
CA ARG A 855 3.03 -24.03 18.08
C ARG A 855 2.28 -22.98 17.26
N PHE A 856 2.97 -22.30 16.33
CA PHE A 856 2.35 -21.28 15.50
C PHE A 856 1.24 -21.86 14.62
N ALA A 857 1.43 -23.06 14.06
CA ALA A 857 0.39 -23.75 13.28
C ALA A 857 -0.88 -24.01 14.11
N ARG A 858 -0.73 -24.50 15.35
CA ARG A 858 -1.85 -24.69 16.28
C ARG A 858 -2.54 -23.38 16.67
N GLU A 859 -1.81 -22.28 16.80
CA GLU A 859 -2.41 -20.96 17.03
C GLU A 859 -3.15 -20.44 15.77
N GLN A 860 -2.64 -20.66 14.55
CA GLN A 860 -3.39 -20.30 13.34
C GLN A 860 -4.69 -21.11 13.21
N LEU A 861 -4.65 -22.41 13.50
CA LEU A 861 -5.86 -23.23 13.53
C LEU A 861 -6.85 -22.76 14.60
N ARG A 862 -6.39 -22.44 15.82
CA ARG A 862 -7.23 -21.85 16.88
C ARG A 862 -7.88 -20.53 16.46
N ARG A 863 -7.14 -19.65 15.76
CA ARG A 863 -7.66 -18.39 15.22
C ARG A 863 -8.73 -18.66 14.15
N TYR A 864 -8.46 -19.57 13.21
CA TYR A 864 -9.39 -19.97 12.16
C TYR A 864 -10.71 -20.53 12.75
N ASP A 865 -10.60 -21.53 13.63
CA ASP A 865 -11.76 -22.16 14.28
C ASP A 865 -12.62 -21.16 15.05
N ARG A 866 -11.99 -20.19 15.75
CA ARG A 866 -12.70 -19.13 16.47
C ARG A 866 -13.49 -18.22 15.52
N LEU A 867 -12.91 -17.81 14.40
CA LEU A 867 -13.60 -16.97 13.41
C LEU A 867 -14.74 -17.72 12.73
N VAL A 868 -14.51 -18.99 12.34
CA VAL A 868 -15.56 -19.85 11.77
C VAL A 868 -16.67 -20.14 12.79
N ALA A 869 -16.37 -20.28 14.07
CA ALA A 869 -17.36 -20.44 15.13
C ALA A 869 -18.24 -19.18 15.30
N LEU A 870 -17.63 -17.98 15.33
CA LEU A 870 -18.35 -16.70 15.37
C LEU A 870 -19.27 -16.55 14.14
N GLN A 871 -18.79 -16.92 12.96
CA GLN A 871 -19.56 -16.88 11.73
C GLN A 871 -20.73 -17.88 11.73
N ARG A 872 -20.52 -19.12 12.18
CA ARG A 872 -21.58 -20.14 12.33
C ARG A 872 -22.66 -19.67 13.32
N ALA A 873 -22.25 -19.07 14.44
CA ALA A 873 -23.15 -18.51 15.44
C ALA A 873 -23.99 -17.35 14.86
N HIS A 874 -23.36 -16.43 14.11
CA HIS A 874 -24.07 -15.35 13.42
C HIS A 874 -25.06 -15.90 12.37
N SER A 875 -24.64 -16.84 11.54
CA SER A 875 -25.50 -17.48 10.53
C SER A 875 -26.72 -18.19 11.16
N ALA A 876 -26.54 -18.80 12.33
CA ALA A 876 -27.64 -19.39 13.10
C ALA A 876 -28.58 -18.31 13.68
N ALA A 877 -28.05 -17.20 14.19
CA ALA A 877 -28.84 -16.08 14.69
C ALA A 877 -29.63 -15.37 13.58
N ILE A 878 -29.07 -15.26 12.37
CA ILE A 878 -29.80 -14.78 11.17
C ILE A 878 -30.98 -15.71 10.86
N ARG A 879 -30.73 -17.03 10.75
CA ARG A 879 -31.79 -18.03 10.49
C ARG A 879 -32.92 -17.98 11.52
N ASN A 880 -32.58 -17.76 12.79
CA ASN A 880 -33.52 -17.65 13.90
C ASN A 880 -34.13 -16.25 14.08
N ARG A 881 -33.82 -15.29 13.19
CA ARG A 881 -34.24 -13.86 13.25
C ARG A 881 -33.87 -13.15 14.57
N SER A 882 -32.85 -13.64 15.26
CA SER A 882 -32.36 -13.16 16.56
C SER A 882 -30.96 -12.55 16.49
N CYS A 883 -30.49 -12.16 15.29
CA CYS A 883 -29.18 -11.55 15.10
C CYS A 883 -29.04 -10.25 15.93
N PRO A 884 -28.04 -10.16 16.83
CA PRO A 884 -27.86 -9.00 17.70
C PRO A 884 -27.52 -7.71 16.93
N SER A 885 -27.00 -7.80 15.70
CA SER A 885 -26.72 -6.65 14.85
C SER A 885 -27.97 -5.99 14.25
N GLY A 886 -29.14 -6.66 14.29
CA GLY A 886 -30.42 -6.11 13.85
C GLY A 886 -30.36 -5.47 12.45
N PRO A 887 -30.65 -4.16 12.30
CA PRO A 887 -30.65 -3.48 11.01
C PRO A 887 -29.24 -3.27 10.41
N TYR A 888 -28.17 -3.42 11.20
CA TYR A 888 -26.79 -3.29 10.75
C TYR A 888 -26.18 -4.62 10.24
N CYS A 889 -26.92 -5.72 10.34
CA CYS A 889 -26.49 -7.03 9.85
C CYS A 889 -26.25 -6.99 8.33
N SER A 890 -25.03 -7.34 7.92
CA SER A 890 -24.56 -7.37 6.53
C SER A 890 -25.39 -8.29 5.63
N ALA A 891 -25.84 -9.44 6.15
CA ALA A 891 -26.70 -10.37 5.43
C ALA A 891 -28.15 -9.85 5.25
N VAL A 892 -28.70 -9.16 6.25
CA VAL A 892 -30.09 -8.65 6.23
C VAL A 892 -30.22 -7.38 5.38
N THR A 893 -29.20 -6.53 5.37
CA THR A 893 -29.14 -5.32 4.53
C THR A 893 -29.05 -5.69 3.04
N SER A 894 -28.18 -6.64 2.70
CA SER A 894 -28.04 -7.19 1.34
C SER A 894 -29.35 -7.77 0.79
N ALA A 895 -30.11 -8.51 1.62
CA ALA A 895 -31.39 -9.11 1.24
C ALA A 895 -32.56 -8.11 1.06
N ARG A 896 -32.40 -6.84 1.47
CA ARG A 896 -33.44 -5.80 1.36
C ARG A 896 -33.24 -4.82 0.19
N GLY A 897 -32.23 -5.05 -0.66
CA GLY A 897 -31.90 -4.12 -1.75
C GLY A 897 -31.33 -2.77 -1.28
N ILE A 898 -31.00 -2.65 0.00
CA ILE A 898 -30.27 -1.49 0.52
C ILE A 898 -28.79 -1.78 0.28
N ALA A 899 -28.26 -1.23 -0.82
CA ALA A 899 -26.86 -1.42 -1.23
C ALA A 899 -25.88 -0.94 -0.15
N SER A 900 -25.35 -1.87 0.64
CA SER A 900 -24.29 -1.59 1.60
C SER A 900 -22.93 -1.61 0.91
N ARG A 901 -22.40 -0.42 0.62
CA ARG A 901 -20.97 -0.02 0.65
C ARG A 901 -19.91 -1.15 0.67
N ALA A 902 -19.88 -2.02 -0.33
CA ALA A 902 -18.92 -3.14 -0.43
C ALA A 902 -17.73 -2.80 -1.35
N SER A 903 -17.06 -1.67 -1.11
CA SER A 903 -15.80 -1.29 -1.81
C SER A 903 -15.01 -0.15 -1.16
N GLY A 904 -15.62 0.63 -0.25
CA GLY A 904 -14.94 1.63 0.58
C GLY A 904 -14.94 1.23 2.05
N GLY A 905 -13.88 1.59 2.78
CA GLY A 905 -13.77 1.31 4.22
C GLY A 905 -14.89 1.94 5.07
N PRO A 906 -15.07 1.50 6.32
CA PRO A 906 -16.15 1.99 7.18
C PRO A 906 -16.04 3.50 7.41
N SER A 907 -17.18 4.20 7.26
CA SER A 907 -17.31 5.61 7.62
C SER A 907 -17.16 5.74 9.14
N PHE A 908 -16.02 6.24 9.63
CA PHE A 908 -15.58 6.21 11.04
C PHE A 908 -16.37 7.08 12.04
N THR A 909 -17.66 7.31 11.78
CA THR A 909 -18.63 7.92 12.71
C THR A 909 -19.96 7.15 12.74
N ALA A 910 -20.21 6.26 11.77
CA ALA A 910 -21.43 5.47 11.66
C ALA A 910 -21.31 4.14 12.43
N GLN A 911 -22.45 3.63 12.90
CA GLN A 911 -22.54 2.27 13.43
C GLN A 911 -22.55 1.25 12.27
N PHE A 912 -21.70 0.22 12.36
CA PHE A 912 -21.64 -0.87 11.38
C PHE A 912 -21.34 -2.21 12.07
N GLU A 913 -21.75 -3.31 11.44
CA GLU A 913 -21.35 -4.66 11.88
C GLU A 913 -19.90 -4.95 11.50
N CYS A 914 -19.07 -5.32 12.49
CA CYS A 914 -17.71 -5.76 12.25
C CYS A 914 -17.71 -7.11 11.48
N PRO A 915 -17.07 -7.21 10.29
CA PRO A 915 -17.01 -8.46 9.51
C PRO A 915 -16.20 -9.60 10.16
N THR A 916 -15.55 -9.37 11.31
CA THR A 916 -14.74 -10.37 12.03
C THR A 916 -15.47 -10.96 13.23
N CYS A 917 -16.04 -10.12 14.11
CA CYS A 917 -16.78 -10.57 15.31
C CYS A 917 -18.30 -10.47 15.21
N PHE A 918 -18.84 -9.92 14.11
CA PHE A 918 -20.28 -9.77 13.87
C PHE A 918 -21.02 -9.02 14.99
N GLN A 919 -20.36 -8.02 15.56
CA GLN A 919 -20.91 -7.10 16.54
C GLN A 919 -21.02 -5.69 15.93
N VAL A 920 -22.04 -4.92 16.33
CA VAL A 920 -22.13 -3.51 15.95
C VAL A 920 -21.03 -2.72 16.66
N LYS A 921 -20.25 -1.97 15.89
CA LYS A 921 -19.18 -1.11 16.36
C LYS A 921 -19.38 0.31 15.87
N GLN A 922 -18.88 1.25 16.67
CA GLN A 922 -18.73 2.65 16.33
C GLN A 922 -17.37 3.07 16.85
N PHE A 923 -16.49 3.48 15.95
CA PHE A 923 -15.19 4.05 16.29
C PHE A 923 -15.28 5.56 16.22
N GLN A 924 -14.39 6.27 16.92
CA GLN A 924 -14.26 7.73 16.78
C GLN A 924 -12.99 8.13 16.02
N ARG A 925 -12.00 7.25 15.96
CA ARG A 925 -10.74 7.46 15.23
C ARG A 925 -10.48 6.29 14.31
N ALA A 926 -9.92 6.54 13.13
CA ALA A 926 -9.60 5.49 12.15
C ALA A 926 -8.65 4.42 12.72
N VAL A 927 -7.75 4.81 13.64
CA VAL A 927 -6.77 3.94 14.31
C VAL A 927 -7.38 2.89 15.25
N ASP A 928 -8.62 3.08 15.70
CA ASP A 928 -9.26 2.17 16.64
C ASP A 928 -9.76 0.89 15.92
N TRP A 929 -10.00 0.98 14.60
CA TRP A 929 -10.46 -0.14 13.78
C TRP A 929 -9.37 -1.22 13.58
N PRO A 930 -8.14 -0.91 13.12
CA PRO A 930 -7.06 -1.90 13.07
C PRO A 930 -6.75 -2.53 14.42
N LYS A 931 -6.81 -1.75 15.51
CA LYS A 931 -6.62 -2.25 16.89
C LYS A 931 -7.70 -3.27 17.26
N HIS A 932 -8.98 -2.98 16.97
CA HIS A 932 -10.06 -3.93 17.18
C HIS A 932 -9.89 -5.23 16.37
N VAL A 933 -9.48 -5.15 15.10
CA VAL A 933 -9.23 -6.33 14.26
C VAL A 933 -8.05 -7.15 14.81
N ALA A 934 -7.01 -6.50 15.31
CA ALA A 934 -5.89 -7.17 15.98
C ALA A 934 -6.30 -7.84 17.29
N ASP A 935 -7.14 -7.22 18.13
CA ASP A 935 -7.69 -7.83 19.36
C ASP A 935 -8.55 -9.07 19.08
N ASP A 936 -9.32 -9.05 17.98
CA ASP A 936 -10.12 -10.20 17.54
C ASP A 936 -9.22 -11.33 17.02
N LEU A 937 -8.21 -11.00 16.21
CA LEU A 937 -7.27 -11.95 15.58
C LEU A 937 -6.21 -12.52 16.54
N GLN A 938 -5.81 -11.76 17.56
CA GLN A 938 -4.75 -12.09 18.53
C GLN A 938 -3.44 -12.54 17.87
N PRO A 939 -2.76 -11.68 17.08
CA PRO A 939 -1.65 -12.09 16.21
C PRO A 939 -0.40 -12.55 16.97
N PHE A 940 -0.22 -12.15 18.23
CA PHE A 940 1.01 -12.38 18.97
C PHE A 940 1.02 -13.73 19.71
N THR A 941 2.12 -14.46 19.57
CA THR A 941 2.37 -15.77 20.20
C THR A 941 3.81 -15.80 20.69
N CYS A 942 4.07 -16.39 21.87
CA CYS A 942 5.43 -16.48 22.42
C CYS A 942 6.40 -17.19 21.46
N THR A 943 7.53 -16.56 21.19
CA THR A 943 8.56 -16.99 20.22
C THR A 943 9.65 -17.88 20.80
N PHE A 944 9.54 -18.27 22.08
CA PHE A 944 10.51 -19.15 22.74
C PHE A 944 10.03 -20.61 22.77
N PRO A 945 10.83 -21.58 22.30
CA PRO A 945 10.38 -22.97 22.08
C PRO A 945 9.95 -23.67 23.37
N VAL A 946 10.63 -23.37 24.49
CA VAL A 946 10.26 -23.84 25.83
C VAL A 946 9.51 -22.72 26.54
N CYS A 947 8.18 -22.79 26.55
CA CYS A 947 7.34 -21.86 27.29
C CYS A 947 6.04 -22.54 27.73
N GLU A 948 5.67 -22.37 29.00
CA GLU A 948 4.44 -22.92 29.57
C GLU A 948 3.19 -22.07 29.25
N TYR A 949 3.37 -20.84 28.75
CA TYR A 949 2.26 -19.96 28.37
C TYR A 949 1.68 -20.35 27.00
N GLN A 950 0.49 -20.96 27.02
CA GLN A 950 -0.21 -21.48 25.84
C GLN A 950 -1.20 -20.54 25.12
N PRO A 951 -1.75 -19.46 25.72
CA PRO A 951 -2.59 -18.51 24.99
C PRO A 951 -1.83 -17.61 23.99
N SER A 952 -2.55 -17.14 22.96
CA SER A 952 -2.15 -15.98 22.16
C SER A 952 -2.47 -14.67 22.91
N PHE A 953 -1.63 -13.65 22.74
CA PHE A 953 -1.82 -12.34 23.36
C PHE A 953 -2.70 -11.45 22.49
N LYS A 954 -3.52 -10.60 23.13
CA LYS A 954 -4.41 -9.66 22.43
C LYS A 954 -3.61 -8.46 21.91
N SER A 955 -2.73 -7.93 22.77
CA SER A 955 -1.93 -6.74 22.45
C SER A 955 -0.44 -7.03 22.36
N LYS A 956 0.26 -6.22 21.54
CA LYS A 956 1.73 -6.20 21.46
C LYS A 956 2.37 -5.97 22.83
N HIS A 957 1.80 -5.09 23.65
CA HIS A 957 2.30 -4.78 24.99
C HIS A 957 2.28 -5.98 25.95
N GLU A 958 1.24 -6.81 25.91
CA GLU A 958 1.17 -8.03 26.73
C GLU A 958 2.21 -9.07 26.28
N TRP A 959 2.37 -9.25 24.97
CA TRP A 959 3.37 -10.16 24.40
C TRP A 959 4.80 -9.70 24.70
N VAL A 960 5.12 -8.43 24.46
CA VAL A 960 6.45 -7.86 24.80
C VAL A 960 6.74 -8.03 26.28
N ARG A 961 5.77 -7.72 27.16
CA ARG A 961 5.89 -7.90 28.61
C ARG A 961 6.17 -9.36 28.99
N HIS A 962 5.49 -10.32 28.35
CA HIS A 962 5.76 -11.74 28.60
C HIS A 962 7.17 -12.13 28.17
N GLU A 963 7.61 -11.75 26.96
CA GLU A 963 8.94 -12.13 26.49
C GLU A 963 10.06 -11.45 27.29
N THR A 964 9.91 -10.19 27.69
CA THR A 964 10.93 -9.52 28.53
C THR A 964 11.02 -10.11 29.94
N GLN A 965 9.89 -10.46 30.56
CA GLN A 965 9.87 -11.02 31.92
C GLN A 965 10.22 -12.51 32.00
N SER A 966 9.71 -13.32 31.07
CA SER A 966 9.78 -14.78 31.17
C SER A 966 10.97 -15.39 30.42
N HIS A 967 11.58 -14.66 29.48
CA HIS A 967 12.58 -15.24 28.56
C HIS A 967 13.84 -14.40 28.36
N TRP A 968 13.71 -13.10 28.06
CA TRP A 968 14.89 -12.24 27.82
C TRP A 968 15.56 -11.78 29.11
N GLN A 969 14.78 -11.35 30.12
CA GLN A 969 15.27 -10.90 31.45
C GLN A 969 16.47 -9.93 31.39
N PRO A 970 16.40 -8.86 30.57
CA PRO A 970 17.54 -7.95 30.35
C PRO A 970 17.92 -7.15 31.61
N GLU A 971 16.97 -6.99 32.54
CA GLU A 971 17.09 -6.22 33.77
C GLU A 971 16.50 -7.05 34.90
N SER A 972 17.16 -7.08 36.06
CA SER A 972 16.67 -7.75 37.25
C SER A 972 16.93 -6.93 38.50
N TRP A 973 16.02 -7.01 39.46
CA TRP A 973 16.14 -6.42 40.78
C TRP A 973 16.13 -7.51 41.83
N VAL A 974 17.16 -7.56 42.67
CA VAL A 974 17.30 -8.50 43.79
C VAL A 974 17.25 -7.72 45.09
N CYS A 975 16.37 -8.09 46.01
CA CYS A 975 16.22 -7.36 47.27
C CYS A 975 17.47 -7.51 48.16
N SER A 976 18.01 -6.38 48.63
CA SER A 976 19.21 -6.31 49.47
C SER A 976 18.93 -6.36 50.98
N TYR A 977 17.67 -6.50 51.39
CA TYR A 977 17.28 -6.59 52.80
C TYR A 977 17.52 -7.98 53.38
N ASP A 978 18.02 -8.02 54.63
CA ASP A 978 18.21 -9.25 55.40
C ASP A 978 16.96 -10.14 55.41
N ASN A 979 17.14 -11.43 55.08
CA ASN A 979 16.09 -12.45 54.94
C ASN A 979 15.05 -12.19 53.83
N CYS A 980 15.44 -11.57 52.70
CA CYS A 980 14.54 -11.34 51.57
C CYS A 980 15.11 -11.74 50.19
N ASP A 981 14.93 -13.00 49.80
CA ASP A 981 15.39 -13.53 48.50
C ASP A 981 14.47 -13.14 47.31
N TYR A 982 13.84 -11.97 47.34
CA TYR A 982 12.90 -11.57 46.28
C TYR A 982 13.63 -11.01 45.06
N GLN A 983 13.51 -11.70 43.93
CA GLN A 983 13.97 -11.25 42.62
C GLN A 983 12.77 -10.96 41.69
N CYS A 984 12.87 -9.91 40.89
CA CYS A 984 11.93 -9.65 39.78
C CYS A 984 12.60 -8.92 38.61
N PHE A 985 11.94 -8.88 37.45
CA PHE A 985 12.48 -8.36 36.19
C PHE A 985 11.80 -7.08 35.71
N ARG A 986 11.21 -6.29 36.64
CA ARG A 986 10.68 -4.93 36.39
C ARG A 986 10.75 -4.05 37.64
N ARG A 987 11.19 -2.80 37.44
CA ARG A 987 11.27 -1.72 38.44
C ARG A 987 9.96 -1.51 39.24
N ASP A 988 8.79 -1.52 38.58
CA ASP A 988 7.50 -1.27 39.26
C ASP A 988 7.06 -2.40 40.21
N LEU A 989 7.38 -3.65 39.88
CA LEU A 989 7.15 -4.80 40.75
C LEU A 989 8.13 -4.78 41.94
N PHE A 990 9.36 -4.33 41.73
CA PHE A 990 10.33 -4.15 42.80
C PHE A 990 9.93 -3.03 43.77
N VAL A 991 9.49 -1.87 43.26
CA VAL A 991 8.94 -0.78 44.08
C VAL A 991 7.71 -1.23 44.88
N GLN A 992 6.80 -2.00 44.26
CA GLN A 992 5.66 -2.60 44.99
C GLN A 992 6.09 -3.61 46.06
N HIS A 993 7.17 -4.36 45.82
CA HIS A 993 7.75 -5.28 46.78
C HIS A 993 8.35 -4.54 47.99
N LEU A 994 9.21 -3.54 47.76
CA LEU A 994 9.79 -2.70 48.81
C LEU A 994 8.69 -2.05 49.67
N PHE A 995 7.67 -1.47 49.02
CA PHE A 995 6.53 -0.86 49.71
C PHE A 995 5.75 -1.88 50.57
N ARG A 996 5.44 -3.08 50.04
CA ARG A 996 4.60 -4.07 50.73
C ARG A 996 5.31 -4.88 51.80
N LYS A 997 6.58 -5.26 51.59
CA LYS A 997 7.35 -6.09 52.53
C LYS A 997 8.26 -5.29 53.46
N HIS A 998 8.87 -4.23 52.96
CA HIS A 998 9.89 -3.45 53.69
C HIS A 998 9.36 -2.09 54.19
N LYS A 999 8.10 -1.75 53.88
CA LYS A 999 7.40 -0.53 54.33
C LYS A 999 8.14 0.77 53.98
N THR A 1000 8.80 0.80 52.82
CA THR A 1000 9.37 2.03 52.26
C THR A 1000 8.28 3.07 51.98
N PRO A 1001 8.62 4.37 51.78
CA PRO A 1001 7.64 5.40 51.43
C PRO A 1001 6.81 5.07 50.18
N ASN A 1002 5.61 5.64 50.10
CA ASN A 1002 4.71 5.44 48.96
C ASN A 1002 5.12 6.39 47.81
N PRO A 1003 5.50 5.88 46.62
CA PRO A 1003 6.01 6.71 45.52
C PRO A 1003 5.02 7.79 45.05
N ARG A 1004 3.70 7.57 45.18
CA ARG A 1004 2.67 8.59 44.85
C ARG A 1004 2.68 9.82 45.74
N VAL A 1005 3.42 9.81 46.85
CA VAL A 1005 3.52 10.95 47.77
C VAL A 1005 4.71 11.84 47.41
N GLU A 1006 5.77 11.30 46.80
CA GLU A 1006 6.94 12.05 46.36
C GLU A 1006 6.65 12.91 45.12
N GLU A 1007 5.98 12.34 44.09
CA GLU A 1007 5.57 13.08 42.88
C GLU A 1007 4.73 14.33 43.21
N VAL A 1008 3.82 14.22 44.19
CA VAL A 1008 2.97 15.34 44.61
C VAL A 1008 3.79 16.40 45.36
N GLN A 1009 4.75 16.01 46.19
CA GLN A 1009 5.55 16.95 46.98
C GLN A 1009 6.57 17.72 46.13
N ALA A 1010 7.13 17.11 45.09
CA ALA A 1010 8.05 17.78 44.16
C ALA A 1010 7.39 18.97 43.43
N THR A 1011 6.10 18.88 43.10
CA THR A 1011 5.35 19.95 42.42
C THR A 1011 4.92 21.11 43.33
N THR A 1012 5.07 20.99 44.65
CA THR A 1012 4.69 22.02 45.64
C THR A 1012 5.86 22.51 46.48
N ALA A 1013 7.02 22.73 45.85
CA ALA A 1013 8.23 23.26 46.50
C ALA A 1013 8.22 24.80 46.71
N THR A 1014 7.09 25.38 47.11
CA THR A 1014 7.00 26.74 47.65
C THR A 1014 6.03 26.78 48.83
N GLN A 1015 6.54 27.15 50.01
CA GLN A 1015 5.90 27.17 51.33
C GLN A 1015 5.89 25.83 52.11
N ARG A 1016 6.83 25.69 53.06
CA ARG A 1016 6.61 25.05 54.37
C ARG A 1016 7.58 25.55 55.44
N ASP A 1017 7.17 25.33 56.70
CA ASP A 1017 7.70 25.93 57.94
C ASP A 1017 9.11 25.47 58.34
N PRO A 1018 9.90 26.28 59.09
CA PRO A 1018 11.22 25.88 59.58
C PRO A 1018 11.23 24.84 60.73
N ASP A 1019 10.08 24.56 61.37
CA ASP A 1019 10.02 23.91 62.69
C ASP A 1019 9.49 22.44 62.69
N SER A 1020 9.32 21.80 61.52
CA SER A 1020 8.89 20.38 61.49
C SER A 1020 10.07 19.41 61.63
N GLN A 1021 10.44 19.14 62.88
CA GLN A 1021 11.52 18.22 63.30
C GLN A 1021 11.20 16.73 63.03
N TRP A 1022 11.33 16.28 61.78
CA TRP A 1022 11.21 14.85 61.37
C TRP A 1022 12.38 14.43 60.48
N ASP A 1023 13.60 14.58 60.99
CA ASP A 1023 14.83 14.15 60.35
C ASP A 1023 15.34 12.86 61.01
N MET A 1024 15.42 11.74 60.27
CA MET A 1024 16.40 10.64 60.44
C MET A 1024 16.10 9.45 59.49
N ASN A 1025 17.03 9.20 58.56
CA ASN A 1025 17.26 7.94 57.84
C ASN A 1025 16.03 7.20 57.28
N VAL A 1026 15.51 7.70 56.16
CA VAL A 1026 14.89 6.83 55.15
C VAL A 1026 15.75 6.91 53.89
N PRO A 1027 16.39 5.82 53.44
CA PRO A 1027 17.10 5.81 52.16
C PRO A 1027 16.14 6.22 51.04
N ASN A 1028 16.62 7.05 50.12
CA ASN A 1028 15.87 7.43 48.94
C ASN A 1028 15.39 6.16 48.21
N LEU A 1029 14.08 6.03 48.02
CA LEU A 1029 13.47 4.83 47.44
C LEU A 1029 14.11 4.48 46.09
N TRP A 1030 14.44 5.50 45.31
CA TRP A 1030 15.01 5.36 43.98
C TRP A 1030 16.48 4.96 44.00
N GLU A 1031 17.29 5.49 44.94
CA GLU A 1031 18.67 5.00 45.15
C GLU A 1031 18.68 3.53 45.56
N LEU A 1032 17.75 3.10 46.41
CA LEU A 1032 17.66 1.70 46.86
C LEU A 1032 17.16 0.77 45.72
N VAL A 1033 16.30 1.28 44.84
CA VAL A 1033 15.89 0.59 43.60
C VAL A 1033 17.06 0.43 42.63
N GLU A 1034 17.88 1.46 42.43
CA GLU A 1034 19.07 1.37 41.56
C GLU A 1034 20.19 0.52 42.17
N GLN A 1035 20.44 0.58 43.48
CA GLN A 1035 21.41 -0.29 44.16
C GLN A 1035 21.06 -1.78 44.05
N CYS A 1036 19.77 -2.11 43.90
CA CYS A 1036 19.30 -3.49 43.72
C CYS A 1036 19.25 -3.91 42.24
N HIS A 1037 19.45 -2.99 41.30
CA HIS A 1037 19.33 -3.21 39.87
C HIS A 1037 20.59 -3.88 39.28
N HIS A 1038 20.37 -4.92 38.48
CA HIS A 1038 21.39 -5.67 37.77
C HIS A 1038 20.95 -5.85 36.31
N GLN A 1039 21.68 -5.23 35.39
CA GLN A 1039 21.55 -5.50 33.95
C GLN A 1039 22.20 -6.86 33.60
N SER A 1040 21.58 -7.62 32.70
CA SER A 1040 22.09 -8.91 32.26
C SER A 1040 22.54 -8.87 30.80
N ASP A 1041 23.73 -9.38 30.51
CA ASP A 1041 24.31 -9.47 29.16
C ASP A 1041 23.61 -10.50 28.25
N THR A 1042 22.47 -11.06 28.66
CA THR A 1042 21.72 -12.11 27.95
C THR A 1042 21.40 -11.76 26.50
N PHE A 1043 21.17 -10.48 26.20
CA PHE A 1043 20.89 -10.01 24.84
C PHE A 1043 22.10 -10.08 23.91
N SER A 1044 23.33 -9.91 24.44
CA SER A 1044 24.58 -9.88 23.66
C SER A 1044 24.85 -11.18 22.87
N GLN A 1045 24.25 -12.29 23.29
CA GLN A 1045 24.42 -13.61 22.67
C GLN A 1045 23.28 -13.99 21.71
N GLN A 1046 22.16 -13.24 21.67
CA GLN A 1046 20.94 -13.65 20.95
C GLN A 1046 20.20 -12.52 20.21
N GLY A 1047 20.83 -11.36 19.94
CA GLY A 1047 20.23 -10.21 19.24
C GLY A 1047 19.74 -10.43 17.80
N SER A 1048 19.69 -11.67 17.29
CA SER A 1048 19.20 -12.02 15.95
C SER A 1048 17.71 -12.39 15.93
N CYS A 1049 16.96 -11.88 14.95
CA CYS A 1049 15.56 -12.26 14.74
C CYS A 1049 15.42 -13.69 14.21
N ARG A 1050 14.72 -14.55 14.96
CA ARG A 1050 14.51 -15.97 14.64
C ARG A 1050 13.68 -16.26 13.38
N PHE A 1051 13.02 -15.26 12.80
CA PHE A 1051 12.21 -15.41 11.57
C PHE A 1051 13.03 -15.15 10.30
N CYS A 1052 13.95 -14.18 10.33
CA CYS A 1052 14.67 -13.68 9.15
C CYS A 1052 16.22 -13.70 9.28
N GLY A 1053 16.76 -13.79 10.49
CA GLY A 1053 18.20 -13.74 10.79
C GLY A 1053 18.84 -12.35 10.80
N LYS A 1054 18.06 -11.25 10.84
CA LYS A 1054 18.61 -9.89 11.03
C LYS A 1054 19.05 -9.67 12.47
N ASN A 1055 20.22 -9.07 12.67
CA ASN A 1055 20.73 -8.68 14.00
C ASN A 1055 20.24 -7.30 14.41
N PHE A 1056 20.12 -7.07 15.72
CA PHE A 1056 19.67 -5.83 16.33
C PHE A 1056 20.47 -5.54 17.59
N ASP A 1057 20.91 -4.29 17.77
CA ASP A 1057 21.74 -3.88 18.90
C ASP A 1057 20.92 -3.51 20.15
N LYS A 1058 19.59 -3.42 20.02
CA LYS A 1058 18.65 -3.11 21.11
C LYS A 1058 17.46 -4.07 21.11
N LEU A 1059 17.10 -4.61 22.27
CA LEU A 1059 15.96 -5.51 22.43
C LEU A 1059 14.63 -4.86 22.00
N LYS A 1060 14.42 -3.57 22.28
CA LYS A 1060 13.22 -2.83 21.84
C LYS A 1060 13.04 -2.90 20.31
N SER A 1061 14.12 -2.71 19.55
CA SER A 1061 14.14 -2.79 18.09
C SER A 1061 13.87 -4.21 17.58
N LEU A 1062 14.48 -5.23 18.21
CA LEU A 1062 14.20 -6.64 17.91
C LEU A 1062 12.71 -6.97 18.12
N MET A 1063 12.12 -6.55 19.25
CA MET A 1063 10.72 -6.84 19.58
C MET A 1063 9.75 -6.12 18.63
N VAL A 1064 10.05 -4.89 18.19
CA VAL A 1064 9.28 -4.20 17.14
C VAL A 1064 9.38 -4.96 15.81
N HIS A 1065 10.56 -5.43 15.43
CA HIS A 1065 10.75 -6.20 14.20
C HIS A 1065 10.01 -7.56 14.24
N VAL A 1066 10.13 -8.30 15.35
CA VAL A 1066 9.45 -9.60 15.55
C VAL A 1066 7.92 -9.44 15.56
N SER A 1067 7.37 -8.33 16.10
CA SER A 1067 5.92 -8.08 16.06
C SER A 1067 5.35 -8.08 14.62
N ARG A 1068 6.10 -7.53 13.65
CA ARG A 1068 5.70 -7.49 12.24
C ARG A 1068 5.64 -8.90 11.61
N HIS A 1069 6.55 -9.80 11.96
CA HIS A 1069 6.51 -11.20 11.49
C HIS A 1069 5.31 -11.97 12.06
N LEU A 1070 4.98 -11.77 13.35
CA LEU A 1070 3.82 -12.39 13.98
C LEU A 1070 2.50 -11.91 13.37
N GLU A 1071 2.39 -10.61 13.06
CA GLU A 1071 1.27 -10.02 12.33
C GLU A 1071 1.14 -10.59 10.91
N GLN A 1072 2.24 -10.61 10.14
CA GLN A 1072 2.29 -11.20 8.79
C GLN A 1072 1.86 -12.67 8.79
N LEU A 1073 2.22 -13.43 9.82
CA LEU A 1073 1.84 -14.84 9.94
C LEU A 1073 0.35 -15.04 10.27
N ALA A 1074 -0.28 -14.12 11.01
CA ALA A 1074 -1.68 -14.23 11.42
C ALA A 1074 -2.69 -13.70 10.37
N LEU A 1075 -2.31 -12.70 9.57
CA LEU A 1075 -3.20 -12.07 8.59
C LEU A 1075 -3.89 -13.03 7.59
N PRO A 1076 -3.24 -14.08 7.03
CA PRO A 1076 -3.86 -15.01 6.08
C PRO A 1076 -5.13 -15.71 6.61
N VAL A 1077 -5.24 -15.91 7.92
CA VAL A 1077 -6.39 -16.57 8.55
C VAL A 1077 -7.71 -15.81 8.33
N LEU A 1078 -7.65 -14.46 8.23
CA LEU A 1078 -8.82 -13.63 7.89
C LEU A 1078 -9.34 -13.91 6.47
N GLY A 1079 -8.46 -14.29 5.54
CA GLY A 1079 -8.82 -14.69 4.19
C GLY A 1079 -9.48 -16.07 4.15
N LEU A 1080 -8.87 -17.04 4.82
CA LEU A 1080 -9.39 -18.42 4.90
C LEU A 1080 -10.78 -18.48 5.55
N ALA A 1081 -10.98 -17.77 6.66
CA ALA A 1081 -12.30 -17.71 7.31
C ALA A 1081 -13.38 -17.08 6.41
N LYS A 1082 -13.01 -16.11 5.54
CA LYS A 1082 -13.94 -15.55 4.55
C LYS A 1082 -14.27 -16.52 3.42
N GLN A 1083 -13.33 -17.35 2.98
CA GLN A 1083 -13.59 -18.36 1.93
C GLN A 1083 -14.61 -19.41 2.40
N TYR A 1084 -14.61 -19.77 3.69
CA TYR A 1084 -15.64 -20.62 4.29
C TYR A 1084 -17.06 -20.02 4.16
N ALA A 1085 -17.21 -18.69 4.09
CA ALA A 1085 -18.50 -18.02 3.88
C ALA A 1085 -19.16 -18.41 2.55
N GLY A 1086 -18.41 -18.28 1.44
CA GLY A 1086 -18.94 -18.45 0.09
C GLY A 1086 -19.42 -19.87 -0.21
N GLY A 1087 -18.98 -20.87 0.57
CA GLY A 1087 -19.44 -22.25 0.43
C GLY A 1087 -20.84 -22.52 1.00
N VAL A 1088 -21.41 -21.62 1.81
CA VAL A 1088 -22.71 -21.84 2.47
C VAL A 1088 -23.88 -21.25 1.68
N ASP A 1089 -23.64 -20.22 0.86
CA ASP A 1089 -24.69 -19.53 0.09
C ASP A 1089 -25.13 -20.28 -1.20
N GLY A 1090 -24.52 -21.44 -1.48
CA GLY A 1090 -24.77 -22.24 -2.69
C GLY A 1090 -26.09 -23.02 -2.76
N VAL A 1091 -27.00 -22.88 -1.78
CA VAL A 1091 -28.29 -23.61 -1.73
C VAL A 1091 -29.47 -22.66 -1.45
N ALA A 1092 -29.69 -21.70 -2.36
CA ALA A 1092 -30.80 -20.74 -2.25
C ALA A 1092 -31.39 -20.30 -3.62
N SER A 1093 -31.55 -21.20 -4.59
CA SER A 1093 -32.24 -20.88 -5.86
C SER A 1093 -32.95 -22.07 -6.54
N LEU A 1094 -34.07 -22.54 -5.98
CA LEU A 1094 -35.07 -23.30 -6.74
C LEU A 1094 -36.50 -22.99 -6.25
N HIS A 1095 -37.20 -22.11 -6.97
CA HIS A 1095 -38.63 -22.26 -7.22
C HIS A 1095 -38.78 -22.90 -8.61
N PRO A 1096 -39.75 -23.80 -8.79
CA PRO A 1096 -40.98 -23.33 -9.44
C PRO A 1096 -42.28 -23.86 -8.83
N THR A 1097 -43.34 -23.13 -9.17
CA THR A 1097 -44.77 -23.41 -9.09
C THR A 1097 -45.22 -24.87 -9.00
N ASP A 1098 -46.18 -25.14 -8.11
CA ASP A 1098 -47.37 -25.90 -8.54
C ASP A 1098 -48.65 -25.51 -7.75
N THR A 1099 -49.78 -26.06 -8.17
CA THR A 1099 -51.11 -25.47 -8.05
C THR A 1099 -52.04 -26.13 -7.02
N HIS A 1100 -52.91 -25.30 -6.44
CA HIS A 1100 -54.28 -25.62 -5.98
C HIS A 1100 -54.56 -26.63 -4.84
N HIS A 1101 -55.61 -26.27 -4.07
CA HIS A 1101 -56.49 -27.10 -3.22
C HIS A 1101 -56.00 -27.56 -1.82
N GLY A 1102 -56.73 -27.10 -0.78
CA GLY A 1102 -57.35 -28.06 0.16
C GLY A 1102 -57.14 -27.89 1.67
N ARG A 1103 -58.08 -27.19 2.32
CA ARG A 1103 -58.78 -27.59 3.58
C ARG A 1103 -58.01 -27.82 4.91
N THR A 1104 -58.33 -26.91 5.85
CA THR A 1104 -58.83 -27.14 7.25
C THR A 1104 -58.03 -27.91 8.31
N CYS A 1105 -57.96 -27.26 9.49
CA CYS A 1105 -57.84 -27.82 10.86
C CYS A 1105 -56.50 -28.53 11.21
N GLN A 1106 -55.98 -28.42 12.44
CA GLN A 1106 -56.52 -27.85 13.69
C GLN A 1106 -55.67 -26.68 14.21
#